data_AF-A0A173RE44-F1
#
_entry.id   AF-A0A173RE44-F1
#
_cell.length_a   1.000
_cell.length_b   1.000
_cell.length_c   1.000
_cell.angle_alpha   90.00
_cell.angle_beta   90.00
_cell.angle_gamma   90.00
#
_symmetry.space_group_name_H-M   'P 1'
#
loop_
_entity.id
_entity.type
_entity.pdbx_description
1 polymer ?
#
loop_
_entity_poly.entity_id
_entity_poly.type
_entity_poly.pdbx_seq_one_letter_code
_entity_poly.pdbx_strand_id
1 'polypeptide(L)'
;MRKRVLTYSLAVAMAVAMAVPQTVILSTGIVQVKAANTETGLKTGIAITKAEWGKNWSGTENYIKFTEMDKSASTSSDYCSKINKVVVNDKEYPVYDEEGKDNYYSMTYSDGLCIYMGSIKDGENTIIVSANGYKDKKIIVNVDKTAKTVTFVSQEDLGSGDAVIDKNALNNMITAAKAYTKESASDEKWNAFQEAIKTAEDVYNKESATQDQIDQAVAALREAIDTFKKEDPTLNPTEDGVYTVTLKATKQGSKEPSSLGGYFEGKAKLTVKDGEMKLSMLNISMAKYLLDFTLETDGTFAQATKEAYGDANSDGSYDAYEYTMSIKDLSKIHTAAALVSVMGSESDKGNYDKYMKADITFTSLEKGWKGYDKKDANQTLVDALIEAGADTNNDGEITQEELAAFNGDEGSLDLSNKNLSNIDLLKGLSDKIKELDLSGNKITEIPEGFFDNMTNLEYVDLNSNHIKALPENTFKNTKKLNWINIRANNLTEIKKDTLSGLDKLVYLELDNNSITSVEAGALDGDTSLKQLSISGNELNALPDHLLDDAGDTINFIELSNNEFVKLPNCINAATKKLRKISAFNNALEDISNIDFTKMSNLEEVNFYKNYIAQVPDGTFAKNKKLYSVDFHDNQISNITEKAFPETFENDYDGVLHKLDLTLNNIKVVDPAVMKKSDTAINKFYPQKNAMNLELKEDNGQKISWSQDLSVLDLAFWFDKTASDKAREIETVEDYKDMLEQNGWKDKNIAEVMDEKYDWDIITEVQKKNADGTWETVKEDTETDQAEELKGNFSVSNLGTYRIKKVLNATLNGTKQYRFTVYSNELAVSKNDDKKPSNTTAEQKPSSATTEQKPSDTTTTQKLSTTTVKDILKKVSKINLQNLKKRKVRITWKKVKNADGYQVYRATKKNGKYKLVKVVKGNKKVSYTNTKLKKNKKYYYKVRAYRTVKGKKVYGAFSSKKSILIKK
;
A
#
# COMPACT_ATOMS: atom_id res chain seq x y z
N MET A 1 -16.22 -18.33 19.36
CA MET A 1 -15.50 -19.39 18.60
C MET A 1 -13.99 -19.15 18.67
N ARG A 2 -13.12 -20.05 18.19
CA ARG A 2 -11.67 -19.79 17.98
C ARG A 2 -11.32 -20.03 16.50
N LYS A 3 -10.42 -19.20 15.95
CA LYS A 3 -10.03 -19.08 14.52
C LYS A 3 -11.02 -18.35 13.60
N ARG A 4 -10.81 -17.04 13.40
CA ARG A 4 -10.92 -16.30 12.12
C ARG A 4 -10.48 -14.84 12.35
N VAL A 5 -9.17 -14.60 12.24
CA VAL A 5 -8.49 -13.29 12.20
C VAL A 5 -7.26 -13.52 11.31
N LEU A 6 -6.86 -12.54 10.48
CA LEU A 6 -6.24 -12.68 9.13
C LEU A 6 -7.34 -12.80 8.06
N THR A 7 -7.48 -11.91 7.05
CA THR A 7 -6.66 -10.73 6.64
C THR A 7 -7.53 -9.71 5.89
N TYR A 8 -7.48 -8.41 6.24
CA TYR A 8 -7.79 -7.28 5.33
C TYR A 8 -7.12 -5.99 5.83
N SER A 9 -6.20 -5.40 5.04
CA SER A 9 -5.59 -4.08 5.29
C SER A 9 -4.80 -3.58 4.06
N LEU A 10 -5.48 -2.93 3.10
CA LEU A 10 -5.01 -1.76 2.33
C LEU A 10 -6.08 -1.37 1.30
N ALA A 11 -6.30 -0.07 1.09
CA ALA A 11 -7.32 0.43 0.17
C ALA A 11 -6.91 1.75 -0.53
N VAL A 12 -7.14 1.78 -1.85
CA VAL A 12 -7.46 2.97 -2.68
C VAL A 12 -6.35 4.01 -2.99
N ALA A 13 -6.58 4.71 -4.11
CA ALA A 13 -5.83 5.83 -4.73
C ALA A 13 -4.58 5.43 -5.57
N MET A 14 -4.36 5.96 -6.79
CA MET A 14 -5.09 6.97 -7.59
C MET A 14 -5.30 6.52 -9.05
N ALA A 15 -6.18 7.21 -9.77
CA ALA A 15 -6.22 7.21 -11.24
C ALA A 15 -6.08 8.64 -11.78
N VAL A 16 -5.01 8.90 -12.55
CA VAL A 16 -4.84 10.09 -13.42
C VAL A 16 -4.11 9.65 -14.69
N ALA A 17 -4.51 10.20 -15.85
CA ALA A 17 -3.96 9.82 -17.15
C ALA A 17 -2.71 10.64 -17.55
N MET A 18 -1.90 10.09 -18.47
CA MET A 18 -1.02 10.87 -19.34
C MET A 18 -1.10 10.34 -20.78
N ALA A 19 -1.15 11.26 -21.75
CA ALA A 19 -1.25 10.94 -23.18
C ALA A 19 -0.27 11.80 -23.98
N VAL A 20 0.64 11.15 -24.72
CA VAL A 20 1.61 11.78 -25.65
C VAL A 20 2.02 10.75 -26.73
N PRO A 21 2.53 11.13 -27.91
CA PRO A 21 1.67 11.49 -29.04
C PRO A 21 1.85 10.56 -30.26
N GLN A 22 1.03 10.76 -31.30
CA GLN A 22 1.14 10.07 -32.59
C GLN A 22 2.18 10.69 -33.55
N THR A 23 2.43 9.95 -34.64
CA THR A 23 2.89 10.36 -35.99
C THR A 23 4.40 10.22 -36.30
N VAL A 24 4.84 9.87 -37.53
CA VAL A 24 4.27 9.14 -38.71
C VAL A 24 5.46 8.77 -39.61
N ILE A 25 5.37 7.71 -40.44
CA ILE A 25 5.84 7.69 -41.85
C ILE A 25 5.45 6.36 -42.52
N LEU A 26 5.03 6.43 -43.79
CA LEU A 26 4.69 5.30 -44.67
C LEU A 26 5.72 5.19 -45.81
N SER A 27 6.04 3.97 -46.25
CA SER A 27 6.30 3.69 -47.68
C SER A 27 6.13 2.19 -47.98
N THR A 28 5.59 1.86 -49.15
CA THR A 28 5.17 0.50 -49.56
C THR A 28 6.10 -0.12 -50.60
N GLY A 29 6.32 -1.44 -50.53
CA GLY A 29 6.98 -2.26 -51.56
C GLY A 29 6.49 -3.72 -51.49
N ILE A 30 6.34 -4.40 -52.63
CA ILE A 30 5.52 -5.63 -52.78
C ILE A 30 6.23 -6.67 -53.68
N VAL A 31 5.87 -7.97 -53.57
CA VAL A 31 6.13 -9.09 -54.52
C VAL A 31 7.58 -9.66 -54.54
N GLN A 32 7.89 -10.98 -54.63
CA GLN A 32 7.15 -12.27 -54.57
C GLN A 32 8.10 -13.35 -53.94
N VAL A 33 7.71 -14.21 -52.98
CA VAL A 33 6.89 -15.46 -53.04
C VAL A 33 7.60 -16.72 -53.58
N LYS A 34 7.78 -17.73 -52.70
CA LYS A 34 7.29 -19.13 -52.83
C LYS A 34 7.72 -19.99 -51.62
N ALA A 35 6.93 -20.92 -51.06
CA ALA A 35 5.46 -21.08 -50.96
C ALA A 35 5.14 -22.27 -50.01
N ALA A 36 4.20 -22.11 -49.07
CA ALA A 36 3.45 -23.21 -48.44
C ALA A 36 2.23 -22.71 -47.62
N ASN A 37 1.02 -23.11 -48.06
CA ASN A 37 -0.22 -23.37 -47.30
C ASN A 37 -0.64 -22.45 -46.12
N THR A 38 -1.48 -21.47 -46.45
CA THR A 38 -2.75 -21.12 -45.76
C THR A 38 -2.98 -21.58 -44.31
N GLU A 39 -2.96 -20.63 -43.36
CA GLU A 39 -3.70 -20.76 -42.10
C GLU A 39 -5.20 -20.43 -42.29
N THR A 40 -6.06 -21.03 -41.46
CA THR A 40 -7.48 -21.29 -41.79
C THR A 40 -8.50 -20.21 -41.42
N GLY A 41 -8.09 -19.03 -40.95
CA GLY A 41 -9.01 -17.94 -40.60
C GLY A 41 -9.89 -18.18 -39.35
N LEU A 42 -9.67 -19.29 -38.65
CA LEU A 42 -10.29 -19.65 -37.36
C LEU A 42 -9.61 -18.90 -36.20
N LYS A 43 -10.37 -18.66 -35.12
CA LYS A 43 -9.85 -18.01 -33.89
C LYS A 43 -8.95 -18.96 -33.09
N THR A 44 -8.02 -18.45 -32.29
CA THR A 44 -7.26 -19.24 -31.31
C THR A 44 -8.08 -19.42 -30.02
N GLY A 45 -8.18 -20.65 -29.50
CA GLY A 45 -8.88 -20.91 -28.24
C GLY A 45 -8.12 -20.39 -27.01
N ILE A 46 -8.76 -20.35 -25.85
CA ILE A 46 -8.20 -19.76 -24.62
C ILE A 46 -6.86 -20.40 -24.22
N ALA A 47 -5.87 -19.55 -23.90
CA ALA A 47 -4.54 -20.01 -23.49
C ALA A 47 -4.57 -20.61 -22.08
N ILE A 48 -4.21 -21.88 -21.96
CA ILE A 48 -4.18 -22.63 -20.71
C ILE A 48 -2.81 -22.50 -20.06
N THR A 49 -2.77 -22.22 -18.75
CA THR A 49 -1.52 -22.04 -18.00
C THR A 49 -1.26 -23.16 -17.00
N LYS A 50 -2.32 -23.83 -16.55
CA LYS A 50 -2.27 -24.92 -15.58
C LYS A 50 -3.33 -25.99 -15.88
N ALA A 51 -3.18 -27.12 -15.20
CA ALA A 51 -4.17 -28.19 -15.11
C ALA A 51 -4.17 -28.65 -13.66
N GLU A 52 -5.34 -28.83 -13.06
CA GLU A 52 -5.47 -29.15 -11.63
C GLU A 52 -6.26 -30.43 -11.41
N TRP A 53 -6.01 -31.11 -10.29
CA TRP A 53 -6.77 -32.31 -9.92
C TRP A 53 -8.07 -31.89 -9.25
N GLY A 54 -9.17 -32.03 -9.99
CA GLY A 54 -10.52 -31.75 -9.52
C GLY A 54 -11.22 -32.97 -8.91
N LYS A 55 -12.28 -32.71 -8.17
CA LYS A 55 -13.10 -33.72 -7.50
C LYS A 55 -14.56 -33.26 -7.50
N ASN A 56 -15.51 -34.17 -7.72
CA ASN A 56 -16.93 -33.79 -7.71
C ASN A 56 -17.38 -33.39 -6.29
N TRP A 57 -18.50 -32.68 -6.18
CA TRP A 57 -18.99 -32.12 -4.90
C TRP A 57 -19.26 -33.18 -3.83
N SER A 58 -19.70 -34.37 -4.24
CA SER A 58 -19.94 -35.54 -3.38
C SER A 58 -18.66 -36.26 -2.96
N GLY A 59 -17.53 -35.95 -3.61
CA GLY A 59 -16.24 -36.55 -3.34
C GLY A 59 -16.12 -38.02 -3.78
N THR A 60 -16.92 -38.47 -4.74
CA THR A 60 -16.86 -39.83 -5.30
C THR A 60 -15.97 -39.93 -6.55
N GLU A 61 -15.98 -38.91 -7.41
CA GLU A 61 -15.29 -38.92 -8.71
C GLU A 61 -14.15 -37.89 -8.75
N ASN A 62 -13.20 -38.12 -9.65
CA ASN A 62 -12.03 -37.25 -9.86
C ASN A 62 -11.97 -36.87 -11.35
N TYR A 63 -11.45 -35.67 -11.64
CA TYR A 63 -11.29 -35.15 -13.00
C TYR A 63 -10.04 -34.27 -13.11
N ILE A 64 -9.59 -34.01 -14.33
CA ILE A 64 -8.64 -32.92 -14.62
C ILE A 64 -9.47 -31.67 -14.89
N LYS A 65 -9.11 -30.54 -14.28
CA LYS A 65 -9.81 -29.27 -14.46
C LYS A 65 -8.94 -28.19 -15.10
N PHE A 66 -9.59 -27.34 -15.89
CA PHE A 66 -9.00 -26.20 -16.58
C PHE A 66 -9.83 -24.95 -16.25
N THR A 67 -9.48 -24.28 -15.14
CA THR A 67 -10.22 -23.11 -14.63
C THR A 67 -10.26 -21.94 -15.62
N GLU A 68 -9.27 -21.84 -16.51
CA GLU A 68 -9.22 -20.85 -17.59
C GLU A 68 -10.27 -21.11 -18.70
N MET A 69 -10.87 -22.30 -18.77
CA MET A 69 -12.01 -22.61 -19.63
C MET A 69 -13.33 -22.54 -18.85
N ASP A 70 -13.67 -21.36 -18.32
CA ASP A 70 -14.98 -21.12 -17.72
C ASP A 70 -15.98 -20.60 -18.77
N LYS A 71 -17.21 -21.14 -18.74
CA LYS A 71 -18.34 -20.67 -19.57
C LYS A 71 -18.99 -19.39 -19.03
N SER A 72 -18.77 -19.05 -17.75
CA SER A 72 -19.40 -17.92 -17.07
C SER A 72 -18.55 -16.66 -17.10
N ALA A 73 -17.22 -16.77 -17.13
CA ALA A 73 -16.29 -15.66 -17.32
C ALA A 73 -16.39 -15.07 -18.74
N SER A 74 -16.51 -13.74 -18.82
CA SER A 74 -16.65 -12.97 -20.07
C SER A 74 -15.47 -13.13 -21.05
N THR A 75 -14.30 -13.52 -20.56
CA THR A 75 -13.09 -13.74 -21.36
C THR A 75 -13.06 -15.09 -22.09
N SER A 76 -13.87 -16.07 -21.66
CA SER A 76 -13.79 -17.46 -22.13
C SER A 76 -15.14 -18.06 -22.53
N SER A 77 -16.25 -17.39 -22.24
CA SER A 77 -17.61 -17.86 -22.50
C SER A 77 -17.89 -18.21 -23.98
N ASP A 78 -17.50 -17.37 -24.95
CA ASP A 78 -17.72 -17.64 -26.39
C ASP A 78 -17.05 -18.95 -26.82
N TYR A 79 -15.75 -19.10 -26.52
CA TYR A 79 -14.99 -20.32 -26.80
C TYR A 79 -15.62 -21.55 -26.13
N CYS A 80 -15.92 -21.47 -24.83
CA CYS A 80 -16.48 -22.60 -24.08
C CYS A 80 -17.89 -22.99 -24.54
N SER A 81 -18.69 -22.03 -25.03
CA SER A 81 -20.02 -22.27 -25.59
C SER A 81 -20.00 -22.94 -26.96
N LYS A 82 -18.90 -22.75 -27.72
CA LYS A 82 -18.69 -23.29 -29.06
C LYS A 82 -17.98 -24.66 -29.06
N ILE A 83 -17.51 -25.15 -27.90
CA ILE A 83 -16.93 -26.50 -27.77
C ILE A 83 -17.98 -27.54 -28.16
N ASN A 84 -17.65 -28.39 -29.13
CA ASN A 84 -18.55 -29.38 -29.71
C ASN A 84 -18.07 -30.83 -29.49
N LYS A 85 -16.76 -31.03 -29.27
CA LYS A 85 -16.11 -32.34 -29.26
C LYS A 85 -14.82 -32.28 -28.43
N VAL A 86 -14.63 -33.30 -27.59
CA VAL A 86 -13.43 -33.46 -26.76
C VAL A 86 -12.91 -34.89 -26.94
N VAL A 87 -11.61 -35.05 -27.16
CA VAL A 87 -10.95 -36.35 -27.36
C VAL A 87 -9.79 -36.49 -26.40
N VAL A 88 -9.68 -37.61 -25.68
CA VAL A 88 -8.59 -37.89 -24.72
C VAL A 88 -7.99 -39.25 -25.00
N ASN A 89 -6.68 -39.31 -25.27
CA ASN A 89 -5.97 -40.53 -25.68
C ASN A 89 -6.75 -41.33 -26.75
N ASP A 90 -7.09 -40.66 -27.85
CA ASP A 90 -7.77 -41.21 -29.03
C ASP A 90 -9.21 -41.72 -28.79
N LYS A 91 -9.84 -41.40 -27.64
CA LYS A 91 -11.26 -41.64 -27.39
C LYS A 91 -12.04 -40.34 -27.23
N GLU A 92 -13.18 -40.24 -27.90
CA GLU A 92 -14.12 -39.12 -27.76
C GLU A 92 -14.84 -39.19 -26.40
N TYR A 93 -15.03 -38.02 -25.78
CA TYR A 93 -15.72 -37.84 -24.51
C TYR A 93 -17.03 -37.10 -24.77
N PRO A 94 -18.20 -37.67 -24.43
CA PRO A 94 -19.47 -36.96 -24.46
C PRO A 94 -19.59 -35.92 -23.35
N VAL A 95 -20.62 -35.07 -23.44
CA VAL A 95 -21.02 -34.14 -22.38
C VAL A 95 -21.62 -34.91 -21.20
N TYR A 96 -21.58 -34.32 -20.01
CA TYR A 96 -22.24 -34.82 -18.79
C TYR A 96 -23.76 -34.64 -18.81
N ASP A 97 -24.42 -35.42 -19.66
CA ASP A 97 -25.87 -35.66 -19.66
C ASP A 97 -26.23 -37.16 -19.91
N GLU A 98 -25.29 -37.97 -20.38
CA GLU A 98 -25.45 -39.43 -20.54
C GLU A 98 -25.07 -40.22 -19.28
N GLU A 99 -26.07 -40.67 -18.51
CA GLU A 99 -25.86 -41.50 -17.32
C GLU A 99 -25.08 -42.80 -17.61
N GLY A 100 -24.07 -43.11 -16.78
CA GLY A 100 -23.42 -44.42 -16.74
C GLY A 100 -22.19 -44.63 -17.64
N LYS A 101 -21.58 -43.58 -18.21
CA LYS A 101 -20.34 -43.68 -18.99
C LYS A 101 -19.08 -43.38 -18.16
N ASP A 102 -18.03 -44.19 -18.30
CA ASP A 102 -16.73 -43.99 -17.64
C ASP A 102 -15.96 -42.74 -18.11
N ASN A 103 -16.32 -42.19 -19.28
CA ASN A 103 -15.62 -41.11 -19.96
C ASN A 103 -16.66 -40.03 -20.30
N TYR A 104 -16.47 -38.81 -19.81
CA TYR A 104 -17.28 -37.65 -20.14
C TYR A 104 -16.56 -36.36 -19.75
N TYR A 105 -17.02 -35.22 -20.28
CA TYR A 105 -16.61 -33.90 -19.85
C TYR A 105 -17.79 -33.06 -19.37
N SER A 106 -17.53 -32.12 -18.44
CA SER A 106 -18.54 -31.16 -17.99
C SER A 106 -17.97 -29.74 -17.91
N MET A 107 -18.85 -28.75 -17.93
CA MET A 107 -18.50 -27.33 -17.90
C MET A 107 -19.11 -26.68 -16.65
N THR A 108 -18.27 -26.36 -15.67
CA THR A 108 -18.69 -25.95 -14.31
C THR A 108 -18.37 -24.47 -14.03
N TYR A 109 -19.05 -23.88 -13.04
CA TYR A 109 -18.95 -22.45 -12.70
C TYR A 109 -17.66 -22.05 -11.93
N SER A 110 -16.89 -23.01 -11.42
CA SER A 110 -15.68 -22.74 -10.61
C SER A 110 -14.45 -23.51 -11.07
N ASP A 111 -14.64 -24.69 -11.66
CA ASP A 111 -13.57 -25.58 -12.09
C ASP A 111 -13.42 -25.58 -13.64
N GLY A 112 -14.28 -24.84 -14.36
CA GLY A 112 -14.24 -24.70 -15.81
C GLY A 112 -14.51 -26.03 -16.53
N LEU A 113 -13.76 -26.29 -17.61
CA LEU A 113 -13.77 -27.57 -18.32
C LEU A 113 -13.18 -28.67 -17.45
N CYS A 114 -13.99 -29.69 -17.17
CA CYS A 114 -13.68 -30.82 -16.30
C CYS A 114 -13.69 -32.13 -17.11
N ILE A 115 -12.56 -32.85 -17.14
CA ILE A 115 -12.35 -34.10 -17.90
C ILE A 115 -12.25 -35.29 -16.94
N TYR A 116 -13.21 -36.21 -16.98
CA TYR A 116 -13.34 -37.27 -15.95
C TYR A 116 -12.44 -38.48 -16.22
N MET A 117 -12.00 -39.16 -15.15
CA MET A 117 -10.77 -39.97 -15.11
C MET A 117 -10.73 -41.31 -15.89
N GLY A 118 -11.70 -41.61 -16.74
CA GLY A 118 -11.88 -42.90 -17.43
C GLY A 118 -10.67 -43.33 -18.27
N SER A 119 -10.49 -42.72 -19.45
CA SER A 119 -9.41 -43.05 -20.40
C SER A 119 -8.16 -42.20 -20.22
N ILE A 120 -8.11 -41.40 -19.16
CA ILE A 120 -6.87 -40.85 -18.62
C ILE A 120 -6.04 -42.00 -18.04
N LYS A 121 -4.73 -42.04 -18.32
CA LYS A 121 -3.77 -43.02 -17.81
C LYS A 121 -2.74 -42.36 -16.88
N ASP A 122 -2.02 -43.13 -16.08
CA ASP A 122 -0.84 -42.60 -15.38
C ASP A 122 0.25 -42.25 -16.40
N GLY A 123 0.97 -41.15 -16.17
CA GLY A 123 1.91 -40.58 -17.12
C GLY A 123 1.30 -39.53 -18.05
N GLU A 124 1.87 -39.38 -19.24
CA GLU A 124 1.50 -38.36 -20.22
C GLU A 124 0.20 -38.68 -20.96
N ASN A 125 -0.72 -37.72 -21.01
CA ASN A 125 -2.02 -37.78 -21.66
C ASN A 125 -2.17 -36.64 -22.67
N THR A 126 -2.79 -36.92 -23.82
CA THR A 126 -3.18 -35.91 -24.80
C THR A 126 -4.69 -35.70 -24.75
N ILE A 127 -5.11 -34.45 -24.67
CA ILE A 127 -6.50 -33.98 -24.76
C ILE A 127 -6.59 -33.09 -26.01
N ILE A 128 -7.64 -33.19 -26.80
CA ILE A 128 -7.97 -32.30 -27.92
C ILE A 128 -9.37 -31.73 -27.67
N VAL A 129 -9.50 -30.41 -27.79
CA VAL A 129 -10.75 -29.66 -27.62
C VAL A 129 -11.08 -28.94 -28.93
N SER A 130 -12.16 -29.35 -29.57
CA SER A 130 -12.68 -28.77 -30.81
C SER A 130 -13.83 -27.81 -30.53
N ALA A 131 -13.84 -26.66 -31.18
CA ALA A 131 -14.89 -25.66 -31.05
C ALA A 131 -15.21 -24.96 -32.39
N ASN A 132 -16.48 -24.73 -32.68
CA ASN A 132 -16.91 -24.12 -33.95
C ASN A 132 -16.29 -22.72 -34.14
N GLY A 133 -15.69 -22.47 -35.30
CA GLY A 133 -15.01 -21.20 -35.60
C GLY A 133 -13.63 -21.01 -34.94
N TYR A 134 -13.13 -22.00 -34.18
CA TYR A 134 -11.83 -21.98 -33.51
C TYR A 134 -10.89 -23.08 -34.03
N LYS A 135 -9.57 -22.87 -33.88
CA LYS A 135 -8.56 -23.93 -34.05
C LYS A 135 -8.73 -25.02 -32.98
N ASP A 136 -8.52 -26.27 -33.35
CA ASP A 136 -8.52 -27.41 -32.43
C ASP A 136 -7.37 -27.28 -31.42
N LYS A 137 -7.69 -27.24 -30.12
CA LYS A 137 -6.68 -27.05 -29.07
C LYS A 137 -6.24 -28.38 -28.49
N LYS A 138 -4.98 -28.74 -28.75
CA LYS A 138 -4.31 -29.89 -28.16
C LYS A 138 -3.63 -29.48 -26.85
N ILE A 139 -3.83 -30.26 -25.80
CA ILE A 139 -3.29 -30.05 -24.46
C ILE A 139 -2.60 -31.33 -24.02
N ILE A 140 -1.37 -31.22 -23.49
CA ILE A 140 -0.62 -32.35 -22.93
C ILE A 140 -0.52 -32.17 -21.41
N VAL A 141 -0.89 -33.20 -20.67
CA VAL A 141 -0.87 -33.23 -19.20
C VAL A 141 -0.26 -34.53 -18.68
N ASN A 142 0.54 -34.44 -17.63
CA ASN A 142 1.14 -35.60 -16.96
C ASN A 142 0.36 -35.88 -15.65
N VAL A 143 -0.07 -37.12 -15.44
CA VAL A 143 -1.02 -37.51 -14.39
C VAL A 143 -0.43 -38.59 -13.48
N ASP A 144 -0.60 -38.42 -12.17
CA ASP A 144 -0.34 -39.46 -11.17
C ASP A 144 -1.63 -39.68 -10.36
N LYS A 145 -2.33 -40.79 -10.64
CA LYS A 145 -3.56 -41.19 -9.94
C LYS A 145 -3.33 -41.66 -8.50
N THR A 146 -2.08 -42.00 -8.13
CA THR A 146 -1.71 -42.42 -6.77
C THR A 146 -1.49 -41.20 -5.88
N ALA A 147 -0.72 -40.22 -6.34
CA ALA A 147 -0.52 -38.93 -5.68
C ALA A 147 -1.75 -38.00 -5.78
N LYS A 148 -2.65 -38.26 -6.76
CA LYS A 148 -3.79 -37.41 -7.13
C LYS A 148 -3.35 -36.02 -7.55
N THR A 149 -2.39 -36.00 -8.46
CA THR A 149 -1.81 -34.78 -9.04
C THR A 149 -1.80 -34.85 -10.55
N VAL A 150 -2.01 -33.71 -11.19
CA VAL A 150 -1.80 -33.50 -12.62
C VAL A 150 -0.88 -32.30 -12.79
N THR A 151 -0.06 -32.33 -13.84
CA THR A 151 0.87 -31.26 -14.21
C THR A 151 0.64 -30.92 -15.67
N PHE A 152 0.37 -29.65 -15.98
CA PHE A 152 0.34 -29.15 -17.35
C PHE A 152 1.73 -29.25 -17.99
N VAL A 153 1.81 -29.80 -19.21
CA VAL A 153 3.08 -30.00 -19.93
C VAL A 153 3.20 -29.00 -21.09
N SER A 154 2.18 -28.92 -21.93
CA SER A 154 2.14 -27.99 -23.07
C SER A 154 0.72 -27.85 -23.64
N GLN A 155 0.55 -26.86 -24.52
CA GLN A 155 -0.59 -26.76 -25.43
C GLN A 155 -0.13 -26.42 -26.85
N GLU A 156 -0.95 -26.71 -27.84
CA GLU A 156 -0.70 -26.49 -29.27
C GLU A 156 -2.06 -26.25 -29.97
N ASP A 157 -2.21 -25.13 -30.68
CA ASP A 157 -3.39 -24.88 -31.51
C ASP A 157 -3.13 -25.47 -32.91
N LEU A 158 -3.89 -26.51 -33.27
CA LEU A 158 -3.70 -27.29 -34.49
C LEU A 158 -4.34 -26.63 -35.72
N GLY A 159 -3.85 -27.02 -36.91
CA GLY A 159 -4.57 -26.81 -38.17
C GLY A 159 -5.81 -27.70 -38.22
N SER A 160 -6.89 -27.18 -38.86
CA SER A 160 -8.25 -27.73 -38.80
C SER A 160 -8.35 -29.25 -39.00
N GLY A 161 -8.92 -29.93 -37.99
CA GLY A 161 -9.70 -31.14 -38.18
C GLY A 161 -11.12 -30.80 -38.65
N ASP A 162 -12.13 -31.25 -37.91
CA ASP A 162 -13.56 -31.07 -38.25
C ASP A 162 -14.07 -29.61 -38.14
N ALA A 163 -13.24 -28.67 -37.65
CA ALA A 163 -13.63 -27.29 -37.39
C ALA A 163 -13.78 -26.44 -38.68
N VAL A 164 -15.02 -26.18 -39.07
CA VAL A 164 -15.39 -25.32 -40.22
C VAL A 164 -15.71 -23.89 -39.74
N ILE A 165 -15.51 -22.90 -40.62
CA ILE A 165 -15.99 -21.52 -40.43
C ILE A 165 -17.53 -21.52 -40.50
N ASP A 166 -18.22 -21.17 -39.42
CA ASP A 166 -19.67 -21.19 -39.36
C ASP A 166 -20.27 -19.90 -39.93
N LYS A 167 -20.80 -20.00 -41.16
CA LYS A 167 -21.56 -18.94 -41.84
C LYS A 167 -23.09 -19.10 -41.71
N ASN A 168 -23.60 -20.14 -41.04
CA ASN A 168 -25.03 -20.45 -41.04
C ASN A 168 -25.87 -19.37 -40.34
N ALA A 169 -25.40 -18.87 -39.19
CA ALA A 169 -26.07 -17.78 -38.47
C ALA A 169 -26.21 -16.52 -39.33
N LEU A 170 -25.18 -16.17 -40.10
CA LEU A 170 -25.16 -15.01 -41.00
C LEU A 170 -26.11 -15.23 -42.20
N ASN A 171 -26.06 -16.39 -42.85
CA ASN A 171 -26.95 -16.73 -43.96
C ASN A 171 -28.44 -16.68 -43.58
N ASN A 172 -28.77 -17.27 -42.43
CA ASN A 172 -30.14 -17.32 -41.93
C ASN A 172 -30.66 -15.91 -41.63
N MET A 173 -29.82 -15.05 -41.06
CA MET A 173 -30.23 -13.69 -40.72
C MET A 173 -30.26 -12.73 -41.91
N ILE A 174 -29.38 -12.88 -42.92
CA ILE A 174 -29.52 -12.21 -44.22
C ILE A 174 -30.84 -12.59 -44.88
N THR A 175 -31.18 -13.89 -44.86
CA THR A 175 -32.44 -14.41 -45.42
C THR A 175 -33.65 -13.82 -44.70
N ALA A 176 -33.61 -13.73 -43.37
CA ALA A 176 -34.66 -13.09 -42.57
C ALA A 176 -34.75 -11.56 -42.79
N ALA A 177 -33.62 -10.86 -42.87
CA ALA A 177 -33.58 -9.41 -43.07
C ALA A 177 -34.13 -9.00 -44.44
N LYS A 178 -33.88 -9.80 -45.49
CA LYS A 178 -34.43 -9.59 -46.84
C LYS A 178 -35.94 -9.81 -46.96
N ALA A 179 -36.61 -10.34 -45.94
CA ALA A 179 -38.06 -10.54 -45.93
C ALA A 179 -38.85 -9.29 -45.48
N TYR A 180 -38.20 -8.30 -44.88
CA TYR A 180 -38.85 -7.05 -44.46
C TYR A 180 -39.08 -6.12 -45.66
N THR A 181 -40.20 -5.39 -45.62
CA THR A 181 -40.48 -4.31 -46.58
C THR A 181 -40.38 -2.95 -45.86
N LYS A 182 -40.41 -1.85 -46.62
CA LYS A 182 -40.21 -0.50 -46.06
C LYS A 182 -41.31 -0.08 -45.07
N GLU A 183 -42.55 -0.48 -45.33
CA GLU A 183 -43.72 -0.15 -44.50
C GLU A 183 -43.81 1.36 -44.19
N SER A 184 -44.04 1.73 -42.92
CA SER A 184 -44.13 3.12 -42.44
C SER A 184 -42.77 3.74 -42.09
N ALA A 185 -41.66 3.03 -42.23
CA ALA A 185 -40.34 3.51 -41.82
C ALA A 185 -39.81 4.65 -42.71
N SER A 186 -39.06 5.58 -42.09
CA SER A 186 -38.43 6.70 -42.79
C SER A 186 -37.42 6.26 -43.85
N ASP A 187 -37.16 7.11 -44.84
CA ASP A 187 -36.16 6.86 -45.90
C ASP A 187 -34.78 6.55 -45.32
N GLU A 188 -34.36 7.30 -44.30
CA GLU A 188 -33.06 7.16 -43.64
C GLU A 188 -32.92 5.79 -42.94
N LYS A 189 -33.98 5.38 -42.22
CA LYS A 189 -34.06 4.12 -41.48
C LYS A 189 -34.11 2.91 -42.41
N TRP A 190 -34.85 3.01 -43.52
CA TRP A 190 -34.86 1.99 -44.56
C TRP A 190 -33.51 1.85 -45.28
N ASN A 191 -32.90 2.97 -45.67
CA ASN A 191 -31.62 2.97 -46.37
C ASN A 191 -30.49 2.39 -45.49
N ALA A 192 -30.42 2.79 -44.22
CA ALA A 192 -29.47 2.22 -43.26
C ALA A 192 -29.67 0.70 -43.05
N PHE A 193 -30.92 0.24 -43.01
CA PHE A 193 -31.25 -1.19 -42.91
C PHE A 193 -30.81 -1.98 -44.16
N GLN A 194 -31.04 -1.44 -45.37
CA GLN A 194 -30.57 -2.04 -46.62
C GLN A 194 -29.03 -2.05 -46.73
N GLU A 195 -28.34 -1.02 -46.23
CA GLU A 195 -26.88 -0.96 -46.18
C GLU A 195 -26.28 -1.99 -45.20
N ALA A 196 -26.94 -2.23 -44.06
CA ALA A 196 -26.58 -3.30 -43.13
C ALA A 196 -26.74 -4.70 -43.76
N ILE A 197 -27.85 -4.96 -44.49
CA ILE A 197 -28.05 -6.21 -45.24
C ILE A 197 -26.91 -6.42 -46.24
N LYS A 198 -26.60 -5.41 -47.05
CA LYS A 198 -25.54 -5.48 -48.06
C LYS A 198 -24.18 -5.74 -47.42
N THR A 199 -23.85 -5.07 -46.33
CA THR A 199 -22.59 -5.25 -45.59
C THR A 199 -22.46 -6.69 -45.06
N ALA A 200 -23.56 -7.27 -44.57
CA ALA A 200 -23.60 -8.67 -44.16
C ALA A 200 -23.41 -9.64 -45.34
N GLU A 201 -23.99 -9.35 -46.51
CA GLU A 201 -23.76 -10.12 -47.74
C GLU A 201 -22.31 -10.05 -48.25
N ASP A 202 -21.69 -8.89 -48.22
CA ASP A 202 -20.29 -8.71 -48.64
C ASP A 202 -19.33 -9.51 -47.73
N VAL A 203 -19.65 -9.66 -46.44
CA VAL A 203 -18.94 -10.56 -45.51
C VAL A 203 -19.26 -12.04 -45.79
N TYR A 204 -20.53 -12.39 -46.00
CA TYR A 204 -20.94 -13.77 -46.24
C TYR A 204 -20.32 -14.36 -47.52
N ASN A 205 -20.31 -13.61 -48.62
CA ASN A 205 -19.81 -14.05 -49.92
C ASN A 205 -18.27 -14.08 -50.01
N LYS A 206 -17.56 -13.47 -49.06
CA LYS A 206 -16.10 -13.44 -49.02
C LYS A 206 -15.52 -14.80 -48.60
N GLU A 207 -14.76 -15.43 -49.48
CA GLU A 207 -14.07 -16.71 -49.19
C GLU A 207 -13.03 -16.57 -48.05
N SER A 208 -12.37 -15.42 -47.97
CA SER A 208 -11.38 -15.06 -46.94
C SER A 208 -11.98 -14.35 -45.71
N ALA A 209 -13.26 -14.57 -45.41
CA ALA A 209 -13.88 -14.07 -44.19
C ALA A 209 -13.42 -14.89 -42.97
N THR A 210 -12.91 -14.22 -41.94
CA THR A 210 -12.62 -14.86 -40.65
C THR A 210 -13.90 -15.02 -39.82
N GLN A 211 -13.90 -15.92 -38.83
CA GLN A 211 -15.06 -16.08 -37.95
C GLN A 211 -15.42 -14.75 -37.23
N ASP A 212 -14.44 -13.94 -36.81
CA ASP A 212 -14.72 -12.64 -36.19
C ASP A 212 -15.47 -11.67 -37.13
N GLN A 213 -15.15 -11.68 -38.44
CA GLN A 213 -15.87 -10.84 -39.41
C GLN A 213 -17.33 -11.30 -39.56
N ILE A 214 -17.57 -12.62 -39.52
CA ILE A 214 -18.90 -13.22 -39.59
C ILE A 214 -19.70 -12.93 -38.32
N ASP A 215 -19.11 -13.14 -37.13
CA ASP A 215 -19.72 -12.86 -35.83
C ASP A 215 -20.08 -11.36 -35.70
N GLN A 216 -19.23 -10.46 -36.18
CA GLN A 216 -19.50 -9.02 -36.25
C GLN A 216 -20.65 -8.67 -37.20
N ALA A 217 -20.69 -9.27 -38.39
CA ALA A 217 -21.78 -9.07 -39.34
C ALA A 217 -23.12 -9.61 -38.82
N VAL A 218 -23.11 -10.72 -38.06
CA VAL A 218 -24.28 -11.23 -37.32
C VAL A 218 -24.75 -10.21 -36.29
N ALA A 219 -23.86 -9.70 -35.43
CA ALA A 219 -24.24 -8.71 -34.42
C ALA A 219 -24.83 -7.43 -35.03
N ALA A 220 -24.15 -6.84 -36.02
CA ALA A 220 -24.58 -5.61 -36.68
C ALA A 220 -25.91 -5.77 -37.44
N LEU A 221 -26.11 -6.88 -38.16
CA LEU A 221 -27.37 -7.11 -38.88
C LEU A 221 -28.54 -7.34 -37.89
N ARG A 222 -28.30 -7.98 -36.75
CA ARG A 222 -29.33 -8.13 -35.70
C ARG A 222 -29.75 -6.78 -35.13
N GLU A 223 -28.79 -5.93 -34.77
CA GLU A 223 -29.06 -4.58 -34.29
C GLU A 223 -29.82 -3.74 -35.32
N ALA A 224 -29.48 -3.88 -36.61
CA ALA A 224 -30.21 -3.23 -37.70
C ALA A 224 -31.67 -3.74 -37.81
N ILE A 225 -31.92 -5.04 -37.71
CA ILE A 225 -33.28 -5.62 -37.68
C ILE A 225 -34.08 -5.08 -36.48
N ASP A 226 -33.51 -5.13 -35.27
CA ASP A 226 -34.21 -4.75 -34.05
C ASP A 226 -34.36 -3.22 -33.88
N THR A 227 -33.58 -2.44 -34.64
CA THR A 227 -33.77 -0.98 -34.84
C THR A 227 -34.84 -0.70 -35.89
N PHE A 228 -34.86 -1.44 -37.00
CA PHE A 228 -35.84 -1.26 -38.07
C PHE A 228 -37.28 -1.55 -37.61
N LYS A 229 -37.47 -2.60 -36.80
CA LYS A 229 -38.78 -3.04 -36.26
C LYS A 229 -39.48 -2.07 -35.30
N LYS A 230 -38.75 -1.18 -34.62
CA LYS A 230 -39.38 -0.26 -33.66
C LYS A 230 -40.17 0.78 -34.43
N GLU A 231 -41.41 1.07 -34.05
CA GLU A 231 -42.09 2.26 -34.56
C GLU A 231 -41.28 3.51 -34.18
N ASP A 232 -41.26 4.51 -35.07
CA ASP A 232 -40.59 5.79 -34.75
C ASP A 232 -41.41 6.50 -33.66
N PRO A 233 -40.81 6.88 -32.51
CA PRO A 233 -41.56 7.26 -31.33
C PRO A 233 -42.37 8.54 -31.55
N THR A 234 -43.63 8.53 -31.15
CA THR A 234 -44.47 9.74 -31.07
C THR A 234 -43.98 10.62 -29.92
N LEU A 235 -42.98 11.46 -30.20
CA LEU A 235 -42.30 12.29 -29.19
C LEU A 235 -43.18 13.43 -28.65
N ASN A 236 -44.25 13.81 -29.35
CA ASN A 236 -45.18 14.86 -28.91
C ASN A 236 -46.48 14.23 -28.36
N PRO A 237 -46.70 14.20 -27.04
CA PRO A 237 -47.96 13.73 -26.44
C PRO A 237 -49.11 14.71 -26.69
N THR A 238 -50.32 14.15 -26.83
CA THR A 238 -51.59 14.91 -26.95
C THR A 238 -52.50 14.77 -25.72
N GLU A 239 -52.07 14.00 -24.72
CA GLU A 239 -52.78 13.82 -23.45
C GLU A 239 -52.05 14.55 -22.31
N ASP A 240 -52.81 15.13 -21.39
CA ASP A 240 -52.27 15.66 -20.14
C ASP A 240 -51.67 14.55 -19.26
N GLY A 241 -50.58 14.88 -18.57
CA GLY A 241 -49.88 13.95 -17.68
C GLY A 241 -48.41 14.29 -17.47
N VAL A 242 -47.69 13.38 -16.80
CA VAL A 242 -46.24 13.44 -16.64
C VAL A 242 -45.60 12.27 -17.39
N TYR A 243 -44.49 12.54 -18.06
CA TYR A 243 -43.80 11.62 -18.97
C TYR A 243 -42.29 11.62 -18.70
N THR A 244 -41.65 10.49 -18.99
CA THR A 244 -40.19 10.34 -19.05
C THR A 244 -39.76 10.49 -20.51
N VAL A 245 -38.84 11.42 -20.78
CA VAL A 245 -38.26 11.63 -22.12
C VAL A 245 -36.79 11.24 -22.06
N THR A 246 -36.32 10.47 -23.02
CA THR A 246 -34.87 10.16 -23.18
C THR A 246 -34.26 11.12 -24.19
N LEU A 247 -33.05 11.63 -23.93
CA LEU A 247 -32.37 12.63 -24.77
C LEU A 247 -30.92 12.25 -25.10
N LYS A 248 -30.40 12.84 -26.19
CA LYS A 248 -28.99 12.79 -26.57
C LYS A 248 -28.49 14.19 -26.93
N ALA A 249 -27.22 14.46 -26.69
CA ALA A 249 -26.58 15.75 -26.98
C ALA A 249 -25.38 15.60 -27.93
N THR A 250 -25.40 16.30 -29.06
CA THR A 250 -24.31 16.36 -30.03
C THR A 250 -23.73 17.78 -30.14
N LYS A 251 -22.53 17.92 -30.70
CA LYS A 251 -21.94 19.24 -30.98
C LYS A 251 -22.81 19.95 -32.01
N GLN A 252 -23.00 21.26 -31.85
CA GLN A 252 -23.89 22.04 -32.72
C GLN A 252 -23.56 21.87 -34.21
N GLY A 253 -24.56 21.50 -35.01
CA GLY A 253 -24.41 21.21 -36.44
C GLY A 253 -23.69 19.90 -36.78
N SER A 254 -23.55 18.97 -35.83
CA SER A 254 -22.77 17.74 -35.98
C SER A 254 -23.43 16.51 -35.34
N LYS A 255 -23.00 15.32 -35.75
CA LYS A 255 -23.39 14.03 -35.17
C LYS A 255 -22.41 13.54 -34.07
N GLU A 256 -21.32 14.26 -33.81
CA GLU A 256 -20.39 13.94 -32.72
C GLU A 256 -20.98 14.26 -31.34
N PRO A 257 -20.80 13.42 -30.31
CA PRO A 257 -21.26 13.72 -28.94
C PRO A 257 -20.73 15.05 -28.39
N SER A 258 -21.58 15.78 -27.66
CA SER A 258 -21.19 17.02 -26.97
C SER A 258 -20.66 16.74 -25.56
N SER A 259 -19.62 17.48 -25.16
CA SER A 259 -19.18 17.53 -23.76
C SER A 259 -20.27 18.05 -22.80
N LEU A 260 -21.18 18.90 -23.30
CA LEU A 260 -22.34 19.36 -22.53
C LEU A 260 -23.35 18.24 -22.24
N GLY A 261 -23.35 17.16 -23.04
CA GLY A 261 -24.17 15.98 -22.79
C GLY A 261 -23.83 15.30 -21.46
N GLY A 262 -22.55 15.24 -21.10
CA GLY A 262 -22.11 14.69 -19.82
C GLY A 262 -22.36 15.59 -18.61
N TYR A 263 -23.04 16.74 -18.78
CA TYR A 263 -23.42 17.62 -17.67
C TYR A 263 -24.87 17.37 -17.21
N PHE A 264 -25.68 16.66 -17.99
CA PHE A 264 -27.10 16.43 -17.72
C PHE A 264 -27.45 14.95 -17.73
N GLU A 265 -28.58 14.62 -17.11
CA GLU A 265 -29.14 13.28 -17.22
C GLU A 265 -29.52 12.90 -18.65
N GLY A 266 -29.45 11.59 -18.95
CA GLY A 266 -29.98 11.03 -20.19
C GLY A 266 -31.51 11.03 -20.25
N LYS A 267 -32.17 11.32 -19.13
CA LYS A 267 -33.62 11.38 -18.93
C LYS A 267 -34.04 12.78 -18.49
N ALA A 268 -35.20 13.22 -18.96
CA ALA A 268 -35.84 14.47 -18.57
C ALA A 268 -37.34 14.26 -18.29
N LYS A 269 -37.86 15.04 -17.35
CA LYS A 269 -39.25 15.00 -16.90
C LYS A 269 -40.08 15.99 -17.70
N LEU A 270 -41.03 15.47 -18.48
CA LEU A 270 -41.97 16.28 -19.25
C LEU A 270 -43.31 16.31 -18.54
N THR A 271 -43.83 17.52 -18.28
CA THR A 271 -45.20 17.71 -17.81
C THR A 271 -46.03 18.34 -18.92
N VAL A 272 -47.16 17.72 -19.23
CA VAL A 272 -48.13 18.14 -20.24
C VAL A 272 -49.40 18.56 -19.51
N LYS A 273 -49.86 19.80 -19.75
CA LYS A 273 -51.13 20.28 -19.19
C LYS A 273 -51.79 21.30 -20.09
N ASP A 274 -53.09 21.14 -20.36
CA ASP A 274 -53.89 22.03 -21.22
C ASP A 274 -53.25 22.23 -22.62
N GLY A 275 -52.42 21.26 -23.08
CA GLY A 275 -51.62 21.34 -24.30
C GLY A 275 -50.27 22.09 -24.19
N GLU A 276 -49.94 22.70 -23.04
CA GLU A 276 -48.60 23.22 -22.76
C GLU A 276 -47.64 22.12 -22.32
N MET A 277 -46.39 22.16 -22.80
CA MET A 277 -45.33 21.23 -22.40
C MET A 277 -44.21 21.95 -21.64
N LYS A 278 -43.85 21.41 -20.48
CA LYS A 278 -42.69 21.86 -19.67
C LYS A 278 -41.71 20.71 -19.49
N LEU A 279 -40.46 20.94 -19.88
CA LEU A 279 -39.36 19.98 -19.78
C LEU A 279 -38.45 20.35 -18.60
N SER A 280 -38.07 19.35 -17.81
CA SER A 280 -37.29 19.50 -16.58
C SER A 280 -36.06 18.59 -16.66
N MET A 281 -34.87 19.19 -16.69
CA MET A 281 -33.59 18.52 -16.95
C MET A 281 -32.67 18.64 -15.74
N LEU A 282 -32.22 17.50 -15.20
CA LEU A 282 -31.28 17.48 -14.09
C LEU A 282 -29.84 17.69 -14.58
N ASN A 283 -29.20 18.74 -14.07
CA ASN A 283 -27.75 18.91 -14.19
C ASN A 283 -27.05 18.08 -13.10
N ILE A 284 -26.19 17.14 -13.52
CA ILE A 284 -25.54 16.14 -12.65
C ILE A 284 -24.03 16.34 -12.49
N SER A 285 -23.41 17.20 -13.29
CA SER A 285 -21.98 17.50 -13.26
C SER A 285 -21.72 18.99 -13.52
N MET A 286 -20.63 19.52 -12.95
CA MET A 286 -20.27 20.95 -12.97
C MET A 286 -21.33 21.90 -12.39
N ALA A 287 -22.21 21.42 -11.50
CA ALA A 287 -23.31 22.19 -10.89
C ALA A 287 -22.90 23.52 -10.25
N LYS A 288 -21.73 23.56 -9.61
CA LYS A 288 -21.14 24.77 -9.01
C LYS A 288 -20.62 25.81 -10.02
N TYR A 289 -20.43 25.40 -11.28
CA TYR A 289 -19.92 26.25 -12.37
C TYR A 289 -20.98 26.58 -13.43
N LEU A 290 -22.10 25.87 -13.47
CA LEU A 290 -23.22 26.14 -14.38
C LEU A 290 -24.12 27.25 -13.81
N LEU A 291 -23.96 28.46 -14.36
CA LEU A 291 -24.70 29.66 -13.94
C LEU A 291 -26.13 29.65 -14.49
N ASP A 292 -26.30 29.23 -15.75
CA ASP A 292 -27.58 29.20 -16.47
C ASP A 292 -27.63 28.08 -17.52
N PHE A 293 -28.83 27.60 -17.83
CA PHE A 293 -29.08 26.63 -18.90
C PHE A 293 -30.50 26.75 -19.45
N THR A 294 -30.66 26.65 -20.76
CA THR A 294 -31.96 26.62 -21.44
C THR A 294 -31.89 26.00 -22.84
N LEU A 295 -33.06 25.68 -23.42
CA LEU A 295 -33.22 25.19 -24.79
C LEU A 295 -33.88 26.23 -25.70
N GLU A 296 -33.53 26.20 -26.98
CA GLU A 296 -34.19 26.95 -28.05
C GLU A 296 -35.54 26.32 -28.42
N THR A 297 -36.59 27.13 -28.52
CA THR A 297 -37.90 26.76 -29.04
C THR A 297 -38.40 27.84 -30.01
N ASP A 298 -38.80 27.42 -31.22
CA ASP A 298 -39.25 28.27 -32.33
C ASP A 298 -38.35 29.50 -32.62
N GLY A 299 -37.02 29.34 -32.62
CA GLY A 299 -36.08 30.43 -32.90
C GLY A 299 -35.74 31.34 -31.72
N THR A 300 -36.19 31.00 -30.51
CA THR A 300 -35.94 31.76 -29.28
C THR A 300 -35.57 30.85 -28.12
N PHE A 301 -34.58 31.22 -27.30
CA PHE A 301 -34.29 30.49 -26.07
C PHE A 301 -35.39 30.72 -25.02
N ALA A 302 -35.91 29.65 -24.44
CA ALA A 302 -36.91 29.73 -23.38
C ALA A 302 -36.31 30.35 -22.10
N GLN A 303 -37.17 30.88 -21.23
CA GLN A 303 -36.75 31.15 -19.85
C GLN A 303 -36.83 29.85 -19.05
N ALA A 304 -35.74 29.48 -18.36
CA ALA A 304 -35.71 28.37 -17.42
C ALA A 304 -35.85 28.86 -15.97
N THR A 305 -36.48 28.06 -15.11
CA THR A 305 -36.29 28.13 -13.66
C THR A 305 -35.21 27.13 -13.23
N LYS A 306 -34.41 27.50 -12.23
CA LYS A 306 -33.34 26.67 -11.66
C LYS A 306 -33.69 26.36 -10.21
N GLU A 307 -33.89 25.08 -9.90
CA GLU A 307 -34.25 24.59 -8.57
C GLU A 307 -33.16 23.61 -8.08
N ALA A 308 -32.92 23.57 -6.77
CA ALA A 308 -31.89 22.72 -6.18
C ALA A 308 -32.38 21.27 -6.09
N TYR A 309 -31.50 20.29 -6.31
CA TYR A 309 -31.84 18.87 -6.28
C TYR A 309 -30.94 18.09 -5.31
N GLY A 310 -31.57 17.38 -4.38
CA GLY A 310 -30.90 16.73 -3.25
C GLY A 310 -30.57 17.69 -2.10
N ASP A 311 -29.90 17.16 -1.08
CA ASP A 311 -29.49 17.92 0.11
C ASP A 311 -28.37 18.93 -0.20
N ALA A 312 -28.23 19.95 0.65
CA ALA A 312 -27.17 20.94 0.54
C ALA A 312 -25.82 20.38 1.02
N ASN A 313 -24.76 20.66 0.27
CA ASN A 313 -23.38 20.43 0.71
C ASN A 313 -23.03 21.30 1.92
N SER A 314 -22.03 20.88 2.70
CA SER A 314 -21.56 21.62 3.91
C SER A 314 -20.99 23.04 3.65
N ASP A 315 -20.90 23.49 2.39
CA ASP A 315 -20.58 24.88 2.00
C ASP A 315 -21.80 25.68 1.48
N GLY A 316 -23.00 25.11 1.57
CA GLY A 316 -24.25 25.69 1.05
C GLY A 316 -24.46 25.53 -0.46
N SER A 317 -23.58 24.82 -1.17
CA SER A 317 -23.78 24.46 -2.59
C SER A 317 -24.65 23.20 -2.74
N TYR A 318 -24.98 22.83 -3.98
CA TYR A 318 -25.68 21.59 -4.30
C TYR A 318 -24.96 20.86 -5.43
N ASP A 319 -24.95 19.53 -5.36
CA ASP A 319 -24.33 18.64 -6.35
C ASP A 319 -25.18 18.47 -7.63
N ALA A 320 -26.41 19.00 -7.65
CA ALA A 320 -27.29 18.98 -8.80
C ALA A 320 -28.31 20.13 -8.76
N TYR A 321 -28.83 20.49 -9.93
CA TYR A 321 -29.95 21.44 -10.08
C TYR A 321 -30.90 20.97 -11.19
N GLU A 322 -32.20 21.02 -10.96
CA GLU A 322 -33.23 20.81 -11.99
C GLU A 322 -33.48 22.13 -12.72
N TYR A 323 -33.34 22.13 -14.04
CA TYR A 323 -33.67 23.26 -14.91
C TYR A 323 -34.98 22.98 -15.63
N THR A 324 -36.01 23.81 -15.40
CA THR A 324 -37.36 23.61 -15.96
C THR A 324 -37.72 24.74 -16.92
N MET A 325 -38.11 24.40 -18.15
CA MET A 325 -38.43 25.36 -19.22
C MET A 325 -39.59 24.91 -20.10
N SER A 326 -40.26 25.84 -20.77
CA SER A 326 -41.30 25.52 -21.76
C SER A 326 -40.68 24.99 -23.05
N ILE A 327 -41.32 23.97 -23.65
CA ILE A 327 -40.98 23.40 -24.94
C ILE A 327 -42.26 23.19 -25.77
N LYS A 328 -42.15 23.00 -27.09
CA LYS A 328 -43.32 22.92 -27.99
C LYS A 328 -43.36 21.70 -28.90
N ASP A 329 -42.21 21.12 -29.24
CA ASP A 329 -42.11 20.10 -30.28
C ASP A 329 -40.85 19.26 -30.13
N LEU A 330 -40.95 18.18 -29.35
CA LEU A 330 -39.85 17.25 -29.04
C LEU A 330 -39.37 16.44 -30.26
N SER A 331 -40.03 16.56 -31.42
CA SER A 331 -39.57 15.93 -32.67
C SER A 331 -38.45 16.70 -33.39
N LYS A 332 -38.18 17.94 -32.96
CA LYS A 332 -37.11 18.79 -33.51
C LYS A 332 -35.78 18.56 -32.79
N ILE A 333 -34.71 18.99 -33.45
CA ILE A 333 -33.42 19.24 -32.80
C ILE A 333 -33.50 20.62 -32.14
N HIS A 334 -33.07 20.72 -30.89
CA HIS A 334 -33.07 21.97 -30.11
C HIS A 334 -31.65 22.40 -29.79
N THR A 335 -31.29 23.66 -30.06
CA THR A 335 -30.05 24.22 -29.51
C THR A 335 -30.19 24.32 -27.99
N ALA A 336 -29.37 23.59 -27.24
CA ALA A 336 -29.08 23.90 -25.85
C ALA A 336 -28.07 25.04 -25.76
N ALA A 337 -28.26 25.91 -24.77
CA ALA A 337 -27.30 26.94 -24.39
C ALA A 337 -26.99 26.83 -22.89
N ALA A 338 -25.70 26.75 -22.54
CA ALA A 338 -25.22 26.70 -21.17
C ALA A 338 -24.23 27.84 -20.87
N LEU A 339 -24.47 28.61 -19.82
CA LEU A 339 -23.54 29.63 -19.32
C LEU A 339 -22.72 29.04 -18.18
N VAL A 340 -21.43 28.82 -18.44
CA VAL A 340 -20.47 28.36 -17.42
C VAL A 340 -19.62 29.52 -16.90
N SER A 341 -19.28 29.50 -15.61
CA SER A 341 -18.56 30.58 -14.91
C SER A 341 -17.15 30.86 -15.46
N VAL A 342 -16.62 29.99 -16.31
CA VAL A 342 -15.33 30.18 -17.02
C VAL A 342 -15.48 31.00 -18.31
N MET A 343 -16.71 31.16 -18.82
CA MET A 343 -17.03 31.88 -20.06
C MET A 343 -17.85 33.16 -19.83
N GLY A 344 -18.48 33.31 -18.67
CA GLY A 344 -19.26 34.49 -18.31
C GLY A 344 -19.64 34.56 -16.83
N SER A 345 -20.48 35.53 -16.52
CA SER A 345 -20.87 35.95 -15.17
C SER A 345 -22.39 35.94 -14.98
N GLU A 346 -22.89 36.11 -13.76
CA GLU A 346 -24.33 36.27 -13.49
C GLU A 346 -24.96 37.43 -14.30
N SER A 347 -24.20 38.50 -14.55
CA SER A 347 -24.63 39.63 -15.41
C SER A 347 -24.68 39.30 -16.91
N ASP A 348 -24.22 38.13 -17.33
CA ASP A 348 -24.28 37.66 -18.72
C ASP A 348 -25.51 36.78 -19.02
N LYS A 349 -26.41 36.58 -18.05
CA LYS A 349 -27.62 35.79 -18.24
C LYS A 349 -28.52 36.40 -19.33
N GLY A 350 -28.95 35.55 -20.27
CA GLY A 350 -29.64 35.93 -21.51
C GLY A 350 -28.74 36.37 -22.67
N ASN A 351 -27.42 36.50 -22.48
CA ASN A 351 -26.47 36.84 -23.54
C ASN A 351 -25.96 35.57 -24.25
N TYR A 352 -26.81 34.96 -25.07
CA TYR A 352 -26.59 33.64 -25.68
C TYR A 352 -25.38 33.54 -26.64
N ASP A 353 -24.68 34.62 -26.95
CA ASP A 353 -23.39 34.58 -27.66
C ASP A 353 -22.21 34.19 -26.76
N LYS A 354 -22.36 34.31 -25.43
CA LYS A 354 -21.39 33.82 -24.43
C LYS A 354 -21.63 32.38 -23.97
N TYR A 355 -22.74 31.77 -24.37
CA TYR A 355 -23.13 30.44 -23.92
C TYR A 355 -22.46 29.36 -24.78
N MET A 356 -22.03 28.28 -24.14
CA MET A 356 -21.64 27.04 -24.83
C MET A 356 -22.90 26.39 -25.43
N LYS A 357 -22.84 25.99 -26.70
CA LYS A 357 -23.98 25.45 -27.45
C LYS A 357 -23.81 23.97 -27.80
N ALA A 358 -24.91 23.24 -27.82
CA ALA A 358 -25.01 21.84 -28.24
C ALA A 358 -26.38 21.59 -28.87
N ASP A 359 -26.50 20.56 -29.70
CA ASP A 359 -27.77 20.12 -30.26
C ASP A 359 -28.36 19.01 -29.37
N ILE A 360 -29.62 19.16 -28.96
CA ILE A 360 -30.37 18.16 -28.18
C ILE A 360 -31.42 17.51 -29.07
N THR A 361 -31.44 16.18 -29.07
CA THR A 361 -32.43 15.35 -29.77
C THR A 361 -33.08 14.39 -28.79
N PHE A 362 -34.41 14.38 -28.74
CA PHE A 362 -35.18 13.44 -27.92
C PHE A 362 -35.37 12.11 -28.68
N THR A 363 -35.26 10.98 -27.99
CA THR A 363 -35.18 9.64 -28.61
C THR A 363 -36.21 8.63 -28.10
N SER A 364 -36.92 8.92 -27.01
CA SER A 364 -38.12 8.19 -26.61
C SER A 364 -39.00 9.05 -25.69
N LEU A 365 -40.28 8.71 -25.64
CA LEU A 365 -41.29 9.26 -24.74
C LEU A 365 -42.03 8.09 -24.09
N GLU A 366 -42.16 8.10 -22.76
CA GLU A 366 -42.89 7.09 -21.99
C GLU A 366 -43.81 7.77 -20.97
N LYS A 367 -45.05 7.28 -20.81
CA LYS A 367 -46.01 7.86 -19.86
C LYS A 367 -45.67 7.43 -18.42
N GLY A 368 -45.74 8.38 -17.48
CA GLY A 368 -45.23 8.25 -16.11
C GLY A 368 -43.80 8.80 -15.97
N TRP A 369 -43.48 9.33 -14.79
CA TRP A 369 -42.11 9.74 -14.44
C TRP A 369 -41.36 8.59 -13.76
N LYS A 370 -40.15 8.28 -14.23
CA LYS A 370 -39.32 7.15 -13.74
C LYS A 370 -38.17 7.57 -12.83
N GLY A 371 -38.12 8.84 -12.41
CA GLY A 371 -36.98 9.40 -11.69
C GLY A 371 -35.78 9.70 -12.59
N TYR A 372 -34.79 10.38 -12.00
CA TYR A 372 -33.44 10.52 -12.56
C TYR A 372 -32.57 9.32 -12.11
N ASP A 373 -31.53 8.98 -12.87
CA ASP A 373 -30.63 7.88 -12.49
C ASP A 373 -29.67 8.29 -11.36
N LYS A 374 -29.33 9.59 -11.26
CA LYS A 374 -28.77 10.22 -10.05
C LYS A 374 -29.83 10.25 -8.93
N LYS A 375 -29.73 9.29 -8.01
CA LYS A 375 -30.38 9.32 -6.70
C LYS A 375 -29.85 10.48 -5.85
N ASP A 376 -30.70 11.02 -4.98
CA ASP A 376 -30.26 11.86 -3.86
C ASP A 376 -29.78 11.02 -2.66
N ALA A 377 -29.30 11.69 -1.61
CA ALA A 377 -28.74 11.05 -0.44
C ALA A 377 -29.79 10.28 0.41
N ASN A 378 -31.03 10.77 0.45
CA ASN A 378 -32.11 10.16 1.21
C ASN A 378 -32.61 8.89 0.50
N GLN A 379 -32.82 8.94 -0.82
CA GLN A 379 -33.18 7.73 -1.59
C GLN A 379 -32.08 6.66 -1.51
N THR A 380 -30.80 7.06 -1.52
CA THR A 380 -29.68 6.12 -1.37
C THR A 380 -29.70 5.41 -0.01
N LEU A 381 -30.13 6.10 1.04
CA LEU A 381 -30.32 5.52 2.38
C LEU A 381 -31.57 4.63 2.47
N VAL A 382 -32.70 5.08 1.92
CA VAL A 382 -33.95 4.32 1.85
C VAL A 382 -33.74 3.00 1.11
N ASP A 383 -33.09 3.02 -0.06
CA ASP A 383 -32.80 1.81 -0.83
C ASP A 383 -31.92 0.81 -0.07
N ALA A 384 -30.92 1.31 0.68
CA ALA A 384 -30.05 0.47 1.50
C ALA A 384 -30.78 -0.11 2.73
N LEU A 385 -31.75 0.61 3.27
CA LEU A 385 -32.63 0.13 4.35
C LEU A 385 -33.64 -0.92 3.86
N ILE A 386 -34.20 -0.74 2.66
CA ILE A 386 -35.03 -1.75 1.98
C ILE A 386 -34.19 -3.01 1.71
N GLU A 387 -32.95 -2.87 1.22
CA GLU A 387 -32.02 -3.99 1.04
C GLU A 387 -31.69 -4.72 2.36
N ALA A 388 -31.59 -3.98 3.47
CA ALA A 388 -31.40 -4.52 4.82
C ALA A 388 -32.69 -5.12 5.44
N GLY A 389 -33.84 -5.06 4.76
CA GLY A 389 -35.11 -5.60 5.23
C GLY A 389 -35.83 -4.74 6.28
N ALA A 390 -35.63 -3.42 6.25
CA ALA A 390 -36.34 -2.48 7.12
C ALA A 390 -37.74 -2.11 6.61
N ASP A 391 -38.00 -2.15 5.30
CA ASP A 391 -39.35 -2.12 4.74
C ASP A 391 -40.02 -3.47 5.05
N THR A 392 -41.05 -3.43 5.92
CA THR A 392 -41.75 -4.62 6.40
C THR A 392 -43.04 -4.88 5.62
N ASN A 393 -43.56 -3.86 4.94
CA ASN A 393 -44.88 -3.86 4.33
C ASN A 393 -44.82 -4.04 2.79
N ASN A 394 -43.64 -3.78 2.21
CA ASN A 394 -43.25 -3.85 0.81
C ASN A 394 -43.90 -2.76 -0.09
N ASP A 395 -44.08 -1.54 0.43
CA ASP A 395 -44.52 -0.36 -0.33
C ASP A 395 -43.37 0.46 -0.93
N GLY A 396 -42.13 0.28 -0.46
CA GLY A 396 -40.94 0.99 -0.94
C GLY A 396 -40.67 2.34 -0.27
N GLU A 397 -41.41 2.70 0.78
CA GLU A 397 -41.06 3.78 1.70
C GLU A 397 -40.43 3.20 2.99
N ILE A 398 -39.98 4.06 3.92
CA ILE A 398 -39.45 3.63 5.23
C ILE A 398 -40.05 4.52 6.32
N THR A 399 -40.89 3.94 7.17
CA THR A 399 -41.56 4.67 8.26
C THR A 399 -40.73 4.73 9.56
N GLN A 400 -41.07 5.64 10.48
CA GLN A 400 -40.46 5.67 11.81
C GLN A 400 -40.87 4.46 12.65
N GLU A 401 -42.11 4.00 12.48
CA GLU A 401 -42.63 2.77 13.08
C GLU A 401 -41.81 1.54 12.66
N GLU A 402 -41.43 1.45 11.38
CA GLU A 402 -40.60 0.36 10.86
C GLU A 402 -39.16 0.46 11.34
N LEU A 403 -38.53 1.63 11.32
CA LEU A 403 -37.18 1.82 11.88
C LEU A 403 -37.12 1.51 13.38
N ALA A 404 -38.16 1.86 14.14
CA ALA A 404 -38.27 1.52 15.56
C ALA A 404 -38.59 0.03 15.77
N ALA A 405 -39.29 -0.60 14.83
CA ALA A 405 -39.57 -2.04 14.84
C ALA A 405 -38.40 -2.90 14.35
N PHE A 406 -37.51 -2.36 13.51
CA PHE A 406 -36.41 -3.07 12.87
C PHE A 406 -35.40 -3.61 13.88
N ASN A 407 -34.88 -4.80 13.60
CA ASN A 407 -33.98 -5.52 14.49
C ASN A 407 -32.87 -6.30 13.76
N GLY A 408 -32.75 -6.15 12.43
CA GLY A 408 -31.73 -6.83 11.61
C GLY A 408 -31.57 -8.33 11.88
N ASP A 409 -30.34 -8.83 11.70
CA ASP A 409 -29.96 -10.18 12.15
C ASP A 409 -29.45 -10.10 13.60
N GLU A 410 -30.19 -10.72 14.53
CA GLU A 410 -30.00 -10.66 16.00
C GLU A 410 -29.73 -9.26 16.63
N GLY A 411 -29.99 -8.15 15.94
CA GLY A 411 -29.69 -6.78 16.37
C GLY A 411 -28.58 -6.07 15.58
N SER A 412 -28.12 -6.64 14.47
CA SER A 412 -27.03 -6.13 13.63
C SER A 412 -27.55 -5.46 12.35
N LEU A 413 -27.00 -4.29 12.01
CA LEU A 413 -27.30 -3.52 10.80
C LEU A 413 -26.00 -3.13 10.07
N ASP A 414 -25.78 -3.76 8.91
CA ASP A 414 -24.69 -3.45 7.98
C ASP A 414 -25.22 -2.53 6.86
N LEU A 415 -24.78 -1.27 6.89
CA LEU A 415 -24.97 -0.27 5.84
C LEU A 415 -23.61 0.18 5.28
N SER A 416 -22.59 -0.66 5.37
CA SER A 416 -21.24 -0.35 4.92
C SER A 416 -21.14 -0.25 3.39
N ASN A 417 -20.29 0.63 2.90
CA ASN A 417 -19.96 0.80 1.48
C ASN A 417 -21.17 1.18 0.57
N LYS A 418 -22.29 1.62 1.16
CA LYS A 418 -23.54 1.99 0.47
C LYS A 418 -23.53 3.40 -0.16
N ASN A 419 -22.40 4.11 -0.13
CA ASN A 419 -22.21 5.50 -0.61
C ASN A 419 -23.01 6.59 0.14
N LEU A 420 -23.47 6.30 1.36
CA LEU A 420 -24.32 7.20 2.16
C LEU A 420 -23.60 8.50 2.52
N SER A 421 -24.21 9.65 2.25
CA SER A 421 -23.76 10.97 2.75
C SER A 421 -24.71 11.54 3.80
N ASN A 422 -25.99 11.18 3.74
CA ASN A 422 -27.02 11.47 4.74
C ASN A 422 -27.34 10.18 5.51
N ILE A 423 -27.62 10.30 6.81
CA ILE A 423 -27.97 9.20 7.74
C ILE A 423 -29.17 9.54 8.64
N ASP A 424 -29.82 10.70 8.48
CA ASP A 424 -30.70 11.26 9.51
C ASP A 424 -31.92 10.38 9.85
N LEU A 425 -32.43 9.61 8.88
CA LEU A 425 -33.50 8.61 9.10
C LEU A 425 -33.12 7.57 10.17
N LEU A 426 -31.85 7.21 10.30
CA LEU A 426 -31.39 6.19 11.26
C LEU A 426 -31.57 6.59 12.73
N LYS A 427 -31.89 7.87 13.03
CA LYS A 427 -32.40 8.31 14.34
C LYS A 427 -33.64 7.55 14.80
N GLY A 428 -34.42 7.00 13.87
CA GLY A 428 -35.60 6.17 14.16
C GLY A 428 -35.29 4.78 14.70
N LEU A 429 -34.04 4.32 14.60
CA LEU A 429 -33.62 3.02 15.14
C LEU A 429 -33.73 2.98 16.67
N SER A 430 -34.16 1.84 17.20
CA SER A 430 -34.51 1.65 18.61
C SER A 430 -33.46 0.86 19.41
N ASP A 431 -33.81 0.52 20.65
CA ASP A 431 -33.02 -0.36 21.52
C ASP A 431 -32.91 -1.81 21.01
N LYS A 432 -33.46 -2.14 19.85
CA LYS A 432 -33.24 -3.45 19.21
C LYS A 432 -31.85 -3.56 18.57
N ILE A 433 -31.22 -2.44 18.23
CA ILE A 433 -29.90 -2.41 17.60
C ILE A 433 -28.78 -2.58 18.64
N LYS A 434 -27.82 -3.44 18.32
CA LYS A 434 -26.60 -3.76 19.09
C LYS A 434 -25.33 -3.50 18.28
N GLU A 435 -25.39 -3.70 16.97
CA GLU A 435 -24.26 -3.52 16.05
C GLU A 435 -24.72 -2.62 14.90
N LEU A 436 -23.95 -1.57 14.60
CA LEU A 436 -24.20 -0.66 13.48
C LEU A 436 -22.90 -0.41 12.71
N ASP A 437 -22.83 -0.91 11.48
CA ASP A 437 -21.73 -0.65 10.55
C ASP A 437 -22.17 0.37 9.49
N LEU A 438 -21.52 1.52 9.49
CA LEU A 438 -21.69 2.62 8.54
C LEU A 438 -20.36 2.92 7.81
N SER A 439 -19.41 1.99 7.82
CA SER A 439 -18.06 2.19 7.30
C SER A 439 -18.00 2.27 5.76
N GLY A 440 -16.98 2.92 5.21
CA GLY A 440 -16.77 3.03 3.75
C GLY A 440 -17.81 3.90 3.04
N ASN A 441 -18.45 4.82 3.74
CA ASN A 441 -19.47 5.74 3.22
C ASN A 441 -18.88 7.15 3.01
N LYS A 442 -19.74 8.17 2.89
CA LYS A 442 -19.40 9.58 2.62
C LYS A 442 -19.97 10.52 3.70
N ILE A 443 -20.20 10.01 4.89
CA ILE A 443 -20.82 10.73 6.02
C ILE A 443 -19.86 11.86 6.44
N THR A 444 -20.32 13.11 6.42
CA THR A 444 -19.47 14.28 6.79
C THR A 444 -19.70 14.80 8.21
N GLU A 445 -20.82 14.43 8.82
CA GLU A 445 -21.24 14.84 10.16
C GLU A 445 -22.09 13.73 10.80
N ILE A 446 -21.99 13.61 12.13
CA ILE A 446 -22.94 12.82 12.93
C ILE A 446 -23.99 13.81 13.46
N PRO A 447 -25.29 13.63 13.14
CA PRO A 447 -26.33 14.52 13.63
C PRO A 447 -26.48 14.54 15.16
N GLU A 448 -26.98 15.64 15.73
CA GLU A 448 -27.26 15.70 17.17
C GLU A 448 -28.30 14.62 17.57
N GLY A 449 -28.04 13.95 18.70
CA GLY A 449 -28.91 12.91 19.25
C GLY A 449 -28.94 11.59 18.46
N PHE A 450 -28.08 11.41 17.44
CA PHE A 450 -28.14 10.27 16.51
C PHE A 450 -28.26 8.89 17.19
N PHE A 451 -27.50 8.64 18.26
CA PHE A 451 -27.48 7.36 18.97
C PHE A 451 -28.45 7.28 20.18
N ASP A 452 -29.23 8.33 20.47
CA ASP A 452 -29.95 8.45 21.76
C ASP A 452 -30.96 7.33 22.02
N ASN A 453 -31.56 6.78 20.97
CA ASN A 453 -32.56 5.70 21.04
C ASN A 453 -31.94 4.30 21.07
N MET A 454 -30.70 4.14 20.60
CA MET A 454 -30.00 2.85 20.43
C MET A 454 -29.41 2.35 21.76
N THR A 455 -30.20 2.34 22.84
CA THR A 455 -29.69 2.15 24.23
C THR A 455 -29.00 0.80 24.50
N ASN A 456 -29.20 -0.19 23.61
CA ASN A 456 -28.51 -1.48 23.65
C ASN A 456 -27.31 -1.59 22.69
N LEU A 457 -26.88 -0.52 22.04
CA LEU A 457 -25.75 -0.50 21.12
C LEU A 457 -24.46 -0.92 21.84
N GLU A 458 -23.85 -2.00 21.35
CA GLU A 458 -22.64 -2.64 21.84
C GLU A 458 -21.43 -2.38 20.92
N TYR A 459 -21.66 -2.20 19.62
CA TYR A 459 -20.64 -2.01 18.59
C TYR A 459 -21.05 -0.92 17.59
N VAL A 460 -20.13 0.00 17.26
CA VAL A 460 -20.32 0.97 16.18
C VAL A 460 -19.07 1.12 15.31
N ASP A 461 -19.25 1.01 13.99
CA ASP A 461 -18.21 1.25 13.00
C ASP A 461 -18.57 2.41 12.07
N LEU A 462 -17.72 3.42 12.07
CA LEU A 462 -17.79 4.64 11.26
C LEU A 462 -16.54 4.79 10.36
N ASN A 463 -15.68 3.78 10.27
CA ASN A 463 -14.39 3.84 9.58
C ASN A 463 -14.50 4.24 8.10
N SER A 464 -13.51 4.93 7.55
CA SER A 464 -13.48 5.34 6.13
C SER A 464 -14.71 6.18 5.75
N ASN A 465 -14.90 7.29 6.46
CA ASN A 465 -15.92 8.32 6.19
C ASN A 465 -15.24 9.71 6.14
N HIS A 466 -16.01 10.79 6.23
CA HIS A 466 -15.54 12.17 6.17
C HIS A 466 -15.94 12.99 7.41
N ILE A 467 -16.18 12.32 8.54
CA ILE A 467 -16.74 12.92 9.76
C ILE A 467 -15.71 13.91 10.34
N LYS A 468 -16.11 15.18 10.45
CA LYS A 468 -15.24 16.29 10.90
C LYS A 468 -15.22 16.49 12.42
N ALA A 469 -16.33 16.15 13.09
CA ALA A 469 -16.50 16.27 14.53
C ALA A 469 -17.58 15.29 15.03
N LEU A 470 -17.56 15.02 16.34
CA LEU A 470 -18.66 14.36 17.04
C LEU A 470 -19.44 15.41 17.85
N PRO A 471 -20.80 15.38 17.86
CA PRO A 471 -21.60 16.19 18.77
C PRO A 471 -21.23 15.99 20.24
N GLU A 472 -21.38 17.04 21.04
CA GLU A 472 -21.31 16.91 22.50
C GLU A 472 -22.37 15.90 22.97
N ASN A 473 -22.01 15.02 23.90
CA ASN A 473 -22.86 13.95 24.42
C ASN A 473 -23.26 12.86 23.40
N THR A 474 -22.53 12.68 22.28
CA THR A 474 -22.81 11.68 21.21
C THR A 474 -23.22 10.30 21.73
N PHE A 475 -22.50 9.77 22.74
CA PHE A 475 -22.73 8.43 23.30
C PHE A 475 -23.34 8.44 24.72
N LYS A 476 -24.15 9.47 25.06
CA LYS A 476 -24.70 9.61 26.42
C LYS A 476 -25.60 8.46 26.86
N ASN A 477 -26.39 7.88 25.94
CA ASN A 477 -27.38 6.83 26.26
C ASN A 477 -26.86 5.41 25.96
N THR A 478 -25.85 5.25 25.11
CA THR A 478 -25.35 3.96 24.59
C THR A 478 -24.36 3.28 25.53
N LYS A 479 -24.73 3.14 26.81
CA LYS A 479 -23.84 2.65 27.89
C LYS A 479 -23.48 1.15 27.81
N LYS A 480 -23.82 0.46 26.71
CA LYS A 480 -23.33 -0.89 26.41
C LYS A 480 -22.17 -0.92 25.41
N LEU A 481 -21.81 0.19 24.78
CA LEU A 481 -20.74 0.25 23.80
C LEU A 481 -19.44 -0.35 24.36
N ASN A 482 -18.93 -1.36 23.66
CA ASN A 482 -17.66 -2.04 23.95
C ASN A 482 -16.63 -1.82 22.82
N TRP A 483 -17.08 -1.44 21.62
CA TRP A 483 -16.21 -1.03 20.50
C TRP A 483 -16.72 0.24 19.83
N ILE A 484 -15.81 1.20 19.63
CA ILE A 484 -16.01 2.39 18.82
C ILE A 484 -14.85 2.47 17.81
N ASN A 485 -15.17 2.34 16.52
CA ASN A 485 -14.24 2.49 15.41
C ASN A 485 -14.60 3.74 14.59
N ILE A 486 -13.74 4.76 14.62
CA ILE A 486 -13.87 6.01 13.83
C ILE A 486 -12.53 6.32 13.15
N ARG A 487 -11.81 5.27 12.72
CA ARG A 487 -10.59 5.40 11.94
C ARG A 487 -10.86 6.02 10.56
N ALA A 488 -9.82 6.52 9.89
CA ALA A 488 -9.89 7.00 8.50
C ALA A 488 -11.04 8.00 8.27
N ASN A 489 -11.03 9.08 9.07
CA ASN A 489 -12.05 10.14 9.06
C ASN A 489 -11.35 11.51 9.11
N ASN A 490 -12.08 12.60 9.38
CA ASN A 490 -11.57 13.96 9.38
C ASN A 490 -11.71 14.67 10.75
N LEU A 491 -11.74 13.93 11.85
CA LEU A 491 -11.83 14.50 13.20
C LEU A 491 -10.62 15.40 13.50
N THR A 492 -10.85 16.61 14.00
CA THR A 492 -9.77 17.57 14.35
C THR A 492 -9.50 17.73 15.84
N GLU A 493 -10.48 17.39 16.68
CA GLU A 493 -10.45 17.51 18.14
C GLU A 493 -11.30 16.41 18.79
N ILE A 494 -10.95 16.02 20.01
CA ILE A 494 -11.80 15.18 20.87
C ILE A 494 -12.16 15.99 22.13
N LYS A 495 -13.42 16.37 22.26
CA LYS A 495 -13.94 17.15 23.39
C LYS A 495 -14.19 16.29 24.62
N LYS A 496 -14.36 16.94 25.78
CA LYS A 496 -14.59 16.26 27.06
C LYS A 496 -15.81 15.33 27.02
N ASP A 497 -16.93 15.81 26.49
CA ASP A 497 -18.22 15.12 26.64
C ASP A 497 -18.64 14.35 25.38
N THR A 498 -17.73 14.10 24.42
CA THR A 498 -18.05 13.31 23.20
C THR A 498 -17.96 11.80 23.41
N LEU A 499 -17.00 11.33 24.22
CA LEU A 499 -16.68 9.91 24.41
C LEU A 499 -16.81 9.42 25.87
N SER A 500 -17.09 10.30 26.82
CA SER A 500 -16.97 10.01 28.25
C SER A 500 -18.11 9.18 28.86
N GLY A 501 -17.79 8.51 29.98
CA GLY A 501 -18.70 7.73 30.79
C GLY A 501 -19.14 6.42 30.14
N LEU A 502 -18.27 5.78 29.36
CA LEU A 502 -18.54 4.50 28.69
C LEU A 502 -17.89 3.35 29.47
N ASP A 503 -18.47 3.03 30.63
CA ASP A 503 -17.95 2.03 31.58
C ASP A 503 -17.96 0.57 31.05
N LYS A 504 -18.39 0.34 29.81
CA LYS A 504 -18.27 -0.92 29.04
C LYS A 504 -17.28 -0.86 27.89
N LEU A 505 -16.75 0.32 27.52
CA LEU A 505 -15.85 0.49 26.37
C LEU A 505 -14.60 -0.36 26.54
N VAL A 506 -14.20 -1.08 25.50
CA VAL A 506 -13.04 -1.98 25.50
C VAL A 506 -12.01 -1.54 24.47
N TYR A 507 -12.47 -1.12 23.30
CA TYR A 507 -11.65 -0.73 22.17
C TYR A 507 -12.12 0.63 21.64
N LEU A 508 -11.25 1.64 21.69
CA LEU A 508 -11.46 2.95 21.09
C LEU A 508 -10.40 3.18 20.00
N GLU A 509 -10.84 3.38 18.76
CA GLU A 509 -9.98 3.39 17.59
C GLU A 509 -10.24 4.62 16.72
N LEU A 510 -9.31 5.58 16.78
CA LEU A 510 -9.37 6.93 16.21
C LEU A 510 -8.22 7.17 15.18
N ASP A 511 -7.60 6.09 14.71
CA ASP A 511 -6.41 6.13 13.85
C ASP A 511 -6.68 6.74 12.46
N ASN A 512 -5.73 7.48 11.91
CA ASN A 512 -5.84 8.16 10.60
C ASN A 512 -6.99 9.19 10.59
N ASN A 513 -6.89 10.19 11.47
CA ASN A 513 -7.69 11.41 11.47
C ASN A 513 -6.73 12.62 11.42
N SER A 514 -7.23 13.84 11.65
CA SER A 514 -6.42 15.07 11.79
C SER A 514 -6.51 15.63 13.22
N ILE A 515 -6.56 14.74 14.23
CA ILE A 515 -6.76 15.17 15.61
C ILE A 515 -5.51 15.91 16.08
N THR A 516 -5.69 17.18 16.44
CA THR A 516 -4.62 18.07 16.97
C THR A 516 -4.67 18.20 18.49
N SER A 517 -5.81 17.88 19.11
CA SER A 517 -6.00 18.01 20.56
C SER A 517 -7.05 17.04 21.13
N VAL A 518 -6.90 16.72 22.40
CA VAL A 518 -7.84 15.94 23.23
C VAL A 518 -8.05 16.72 24.52
N GLU A 519 -9.31 16.99 24.90
CA GLU A 519 -9.64 17.73 26.11
C GLU A 519 -9.47 16.92 27.39
N ALA A 520 -9.24 17.62 28.50
CA ALA A 520 -9.13 17.00 29.82
C ALA A 520 -10.48 16.40 30.26
N GLY A 521 -10.49 15.07 30.41
CA GLY A 521 -11.65 14.29 30.82
C GLY A 521 -12.45 13.66 29.67
N ALA A 522 -11.92 13.69 28.44
CA ALA A 522 -12.55 13.05 27.26
C ALA A 522 -12.87 11.55 27.42
N LEU A 523 -12.21 10.86 28.37
CA LEU A 523 -12.40 9.44 28.72
C LEU A 523 -12.74 9.24 30.21
N ASP A 524 -13.24 10.28 30.90
CA ASP A 524 -13.68 10.19 32.30
C ASP A 524 -14.74 9.07 32.42
N GLY A 525 -14.53 8.09 33.31
CA GLY A 525 -15.45 6.96 33.54
C GLY A 525 -15.27 5.72 32.66
N ASP A 526 -14.30 5.69 31.73
CA ASP A 526 -14.08 4.56 30.80
C ASP A 526 -13.34 3.36 31.44
N THR A 527 -13.80 2.94 32.63
CA THR A 527 -13.15 1.96 33.54
C THR A 527 -13.02 0.54 33.00
N SER A 528 -13.45 0.27 31.76
CA SER A 528 -13.32 -1.02 31.07
C SER A 528 -12.28 -1.02 29.94
N LEU A 529 -11.74 0.15 29.58
CA LEU A 529 -10.96 0.36 28.35
C LEU A 529 -9.70 -0.49 28.34
N LYS A 530 -9.48 -1.22 27.24
CA LYS A 530 -8.37 -2.16 27.06
C LYS A 530 -7.39 -1.72 25.98
N GLN A 531 -7.86 -0.97 24.98
CA GLN A 531 -7.06 -0.43 23.90
C GLN A 531 -7.50 1.00 23.57
N LEU A 532 -6.52 1.92 23.57
CA LEU A 532 -6.65 3.24 22.95
C LEU A 532 -5.73 3.26 21.72
N SER A 533 -6.32 3.50 20.55
CA SER A 533 -5.59 3.62 19.28
C SER A 533 -5.89 4.98 18.64
N ILE A 534 -4.85 5.78 18.41
CA ILE A 534 -4.95 7.14 17.87
C ILE A 534 -3.76 7.43 16.92
N SER A 535 -3.22 6.39 16.27
CA SER A 535 -2.06 6.49 15.37
C SER A 535 -2.43 7.19 14.06
N GLY A 536 -1.55 8.03 13.52
CA GLY A 536 -1.86 8.78 12.29
C GLY A 536 -2.77 9.96 12.62
N ASN A 537 -2.26 10.88 13.42
CA ASN A 537 -2.93 12.11 13.84
C ASN A 537 -1.85 13.21 14.02
N GLU A 538 -2.28 14.40 14.44
CA GLU A 538 -1.45 15.61 14.54
C GLU A 538 -1.18 15.99 16.02
N LEU A 539 -1.13 14.98 16.91
CA LEU A 539 -0.97 15.19 18.36
C LEU A 539 0.50 15.30 18.78
N ASN A 540 0.83 16.38 19.48
CA ASN A 540 2.10 16.55 20.20
C ASN A 540 2.00 16.30 21.72
N ALA A 541 0.78 16.25 22.27
CA ALA A 541 0.50 16.02 23.70
C ALA A 541 -0.88 15.37 23.93
N LEU A 542 -1.09 14.79 25.11
CA LEU A 542 -2.40 14.39 25.65
C LEU A 542 -2.51 14.87 27.11
N PRO A 543 -3.72 15.09 27.66
CA PRO A 543 -3.90 15.47 29.06
C PRO A 543 -3.26 14.47 30.04
N ASP A 544 -2.56 14.97 31.06
CA ASP A 544 -1.79 14.16 32.03
C ASP A 544 -2.62 13.08 32.75
N HIS A 545 -3.94 13.29 32.90
CA HIS A 545 -4.87 12.42 33.62
C HIS A 545 -5.81 11.60 32.70
N LEU A 546 -5.62 11.64 31.36
CA LEU A 546 -6.54 11.05 30.37
C LEU A 546 -6.82 9.55 30.56
N LEU A 547 -5.95 8.82 31.27
CA LEU A 547 -6.03 7.37 31.46
C LEU A 547 -6.17 6.95 32.92
N ASP A 548 -6.53 7.86 33.84
CA ASP A 548 -6.55 7.55 35.28
C ASP A 548 -7.61 6.48 35.62
N ASP A 549 -8.84 6.59 35.09
CA ASP A 549 -9.90 5.59 35.26
C ASP A 549 -9.62 4.28 34.49
N ALA A 550 -8.94 4.37 33.33
CA ALA A 550 -8.60 3.23 32.47
C ALA A 550 -7.30 2.51 32.88
N GLY A 551 -6.49 3.07 33.79
CA GLY A 551 -5.14 2.59 34.11
C GLY A 551 -5.08 1.18 34.71
N ASP A 552 -6.21 0.72 35.25
CA ASP A 552 -6.39 -0.62 35.81
C ASP A 552 -6.74 -1.69 34.77
N THR A 553 -7.19 -1.30 33.58
CA THR A 553 -7.68 -2.20 32.51
C THR A 553 -6.90 -2.12 31.21
N ILE A 554 -6.31 -0.97 30.88
CA ILE A 554 -5.69 -0.72 29.59
C ILE A 554 -4.45 -1.62 29.38
N ASN A 555 -4.40 -2.30 28.24
CA ASN A 555 -3.37 -3.27 27.90
C ASN A 555 -2.54 -2.89 26.66
N PHE A 556 -3.08 -2.05 25.78
CA PHE A 556 -2.40 -1.55 24.59
C PHE A 556 -2.70 -0.06 24.39
N ILE A 557 -1.64 0.71 24.13
CA ILE A 557 -1.70 2.13 23.78
C ILE A 557 -0.92 2.31 22.47
N GLU A 558 -1.56 2.89 21.45
CA GLU A 558 -1.02 3.08 20.10
C GLU A 558 -1.06 4.56 19.69
N LEU A 559 0.11 5.18 19.68
CA LEU A 559 0.35 6.62 19.48
C LEU A 559 1.22 6.92 18.25
N SER A 560 1.46 5.93 17.39
CA SER A 560 2.45 6.06 16.31
C SER A 560 2.00 7.05 15.24
N ASN A 561 2.93 7.55 14.41
CA ASN A 561 2.60 8.51 13.33
C ASN A 561 1.87 9.75 13.88
N ASN A 562 2.52 10.45 14.82
CA ASN A 562 2.06 11.65 15.50
C ASN A 562 3.27 12.59 15.74
N GLU A 563 3.07 13.69 16.46
CA GLU A 563 4.10 14.71 16.74
C GLU A 563 4.66 14.66 18.18
N PHE A 564 4.48 13.55 18.91
CA PHE A 564 4.89 13.45 20.31
C PHE A 564 6.41 13.60 20.49
N VAL A 565 6.85 14.69 21.13
CA VAL A 565 8.27 14.93 21.50
C VAL A 565 8.69 14.15 22.76
N LYS A 566 7.70 13.75 23.57
CA LYS A 566 7.81 12.86 24.73
C LYS A 566 6.57 11.98 24.81
N LEU A 567 6.70 10.81 25.44
CA LEU A 567 5.54 9.95 25.71
C LEU A 567 4.55 10.67 26.64
N PRO A 568 3.22 10.64 26.37
CA PRO A 568 2.22 11.25 27.24
C PRO A 568 2.25 10.77 28.69
N ASN A 569 2.17 11.69 29.66
CA ASN A 569 2.32 11.36 31.08
C ASN A 569 1.22 10.43 31.61
N CYS A 570 0.03 10.46 31.03
CA CYS A 570 -1.11 9.61 31.38
C CYS A 570 -0.81 8.10 31.29
N ILE A 571 0.19 7.69 30.50
CA ILE A 571 0.68 6.31 30.45
C ILE A 571 1.17 5.84 31.84
N ASN A 572 1.58 6.75 32.73
CA ASN A 572 1.97 6.40 34.11
C ASN A 572 0.81 5.83 34.97
N ALA A 573 -0.46 6.06 34.60
CA ALA A 573 -1.61 5.44 35.26
C ALA A 573 -1.74 3.94 34.92
N ALA A 574 -1.29 3.52 33.74
CA ALA A 574 -1.46 2.19 33.15
C ALA A 574 -0.56 1.10 33.78
N THR A 575 -0.62 0.96 35.11
CA THR A 575 0.31 0.14 35.89
C THR A 575 -0.05 -1.35 35.92
N LYS A 576 -1.34 -1.70 35.92
CA LYS A 576 -1.78 -3.08 36.23
C LYS A 576 -1.84 -4.01 35.02
N LYS A 577 -2.26 -3.52 33.85
CA LYS A 577 -2.58 -4.37 32.67
C LYS A 577 -1.80 -4.07 31.40
N LEU A 578 -1.01 -3.00 31.36
CA LEU A 578 -0.27 -2.60 30.15
C LEU A 578 0.70 -3.69 29.70
N ARG A 579 0.55 -4.13 28.45
CA ARG A 579 1.37 -5.14 27.76
C ARG A 579 2.10 -4.54 26.57
N LYS A 580 1.51 -3.59 25.85
CA LYS A 580 2.11 -2.97 24.67
C LYS A 580 2.02 -1.45 24.70
N ILE A 581 3.11 -0.79 24.33
CA ILE A 581 3.13 0.63 23.94
C ILE A 581 3.75 0.74 22.55
N SER A 582 3.04 1.37 21.62
CA SER A 582 3.61 1.83 20.36
C SER A 582 3.60 3.36 20.31
N ALA A 583 4.71 3.95 19.89
CA ALA A 583 4.82 5.37 19.54
C ALA A 583 5.93 5.53 18.49
N PHE A 584 5.87 4.73 17.42
CA PHE A 584 6.84 4.81 16.32
C PHE A 584 6.54 5.98 15.38
N ASN A 585 7.51 6.41 14.57
CA ASN A 585 7.36 7.52 13.61
C ASN A 585 6.77 8.78 14.29
N ASN A 586 7.51 9.29 15.27
CA ASN A 586 7.13 10.40 16.13
C ASN A 586 8.35 11.33 16.35
N ALA A 587 8.20 12.36 17.18
CA ALA A 587 9.26 13.29 17.53
C ALA A 587 10.04 12.93 18.82
N LEU A 588 9.92 11.71 19.36
CA LEU A 588 10.37 11.38 20.73
C LEU A 588 11.88 11.59 20.91
N GLU A 589 12.28 12.57 21.72
CA GLU A 589 13.69 12.77 22.12
C GLU A 589 14.02 12.05 23.44
N ASP A 590 13.03 11.88 24.31
CA ASP A 590 13.16 11.32 25.65
C ASP A 590 11.92 10.49 26.05
N ILE A 591 12.16 9.45 26.85
CA ILE A 591 11.15 8.55 27.43
C ILE A 591 11.24 8.50 28.96
N SER A 592 12.12 9.30 29.58
CA SER A 592 12.42 9.25 31.03
C SER A 592 11.29 9.75 31.93
N ASN A 593 10.28 10.41 31.38
CA ASN A 593 9.07 10.84 32.11
C ASN A 593 8.07 9.70 32.38
N ILE A 594 8.30 8.52 31.81
CA ILE A 594 7.48 7.32 32.05
C ILE A 594 8.21 6.36 33.00
N ASP A 595 7.60 6.07 34.15
CA ASP A 595 8.10 5.08 35.10
C ASP A 595 7.68 3.66 34.68
N PHE A 596 8.34 3.16 33.63
CA PHE A 596 8.17 1.79 33.15
C PHE A 596 8.36 0.74 34.26
N THR A 597 9.05 1.05 35.37
CA THR A 597 9.29 0.09 36.44
C THR A 597 8.01 -0.35 37.16
N LYS A 598 6.93 0.44 37.05
CA LYS A 598 5.57 0.09 37.52
C LYS A 598 4.85 -0.89 36.59
N MET A 599 5.20 -0.94 35.31
CA MET A 599 4.46 -1.66 34.25
C MET A 599 4.93 -3.12 34.14
N SER A 600 4.75 -3.90 35.21
CA SER A 600 5.32 -5.26 35.31
C SER A 600 4.81 -6.26 34.28
N ASN A 601 3.69 -5.96 33.60
CA ASN A 601 3.11 -6.77 32.53
C ASN A 601 3.57 -6.38 31.11
N LEU A 602 4.44 -5.37 30.96
CA LEU A 602 4.90 -4.88 29.67
C LEU A 602 5.73 -5.95 28.91
N GLU A 603 5.33 -6.21 27.68
CA GLU A 603 5.79 -7.27 26.78
C GLU A 603 6.38 -6.74 25.47
N GLU A 604 5.84 -5.64 24.95
CA GLU A 604 6.27 -5.00 23.71
C GLU A 604 6.38 -3.48 23.87
N VAL A 605 7.52 -2.91 23.49
CA VAL A 605 7.69 -1.47 23.28
C VAL A 605 8.19 -1.21 21.86
N ASN A 606 7.49 -0.32 21.14
CA ASN A 606 7.80 0.00 19.76
C ASN A 606 7.96 1.51 19.58
N PHE A 607 9.22 1.95 19.46
CA PHE A 607 9.61 3.36 19.37
C PHE A 607 10.50 3.64 18.14
N TYR A 608 10.39 2.86 17.06
CA TYR A 608 11.22 3.09 15.86
C TYR A 608 10.93 4.44 15.18
N LYS A 609 11.87 4.96 14.38
CA LYS A 609 11.77 6.26 13.68
C LYS A 609 11.41 7.40 14.65
N ASN A 610 12.36 7.73 15.52
CA ASN A 610 12.24 8.76 16.55
C ASN A 610 13.62 9.42 16.79
N TYR A 611 13.72 10.31 17.77
CA TYR A 611 14.94 11.06 18.07
C TYR A 611 15.63 10.64 19.38
N ILE A 612 15.25 9.50 19.97
CA ILE A 612 15.69 9.08 21.32
C ILE A 612 17.21 8.95 21.37
N ALA A 613 17.86 9.78 22.18
CA ALA A 613 19.32 9.89 22.23
C ALA A 613 20.01 8.94 23.22
N GLN A 614 19.25 8.40 24.19
CA GLN A 614 19.74 7.56 25.29
C GLN A 614 18.64 6.63 25.82
N VAL A 615 19.05 5.45 26.31
CA VAL A 615 18.21 4.57 27.15
C VAL A 615 18.97 4.32 28.46
N PRO A 616 18.57 4.97 29.58
CA PRO A 616 19.27 4.87 30.85
C PRO A 616 19.41 3.45 31.44
N ASP A 617 20.44 3.26 32.29
CA ASP A 617 20.51 2.11 33.19
C ASP A 617 19.24 2.09 34.07
N GLY A 618 18.52 0.97 34.08
CA GLY A 618 17.31 0.79 34.90
C GLY A 618 15.97 0.92 34.18
N THR A 619 15.89 1.55 33.00
CA THR A 619 14.62 1.92 32.33
C THR A 619 13.59 0.79 32.30
N PHE A 620 13.95 -0.39 31.76
CA PHE A 620 13.05 -1.54 31.68
C PHE A 620 13.33 -2.63 32.73
N ALA A 621 14.08 -2.32 33.80
CA ALA A 621 14.66 -3.33 34.70
C ALA A 621 13.65 -4.13 35.55
N LYS A 622 12.35 -3.81 35.49
CA LYS A 622 11.25 -4.60 36.10
C LYS A 622 10.36 -5.32 35.08
N ASN A 623 10.47 -4.98 33.80
CA ASN A 623 9.57 -5.42 32.74
C ASN A 623 10.00 -6.80 32.22
N LYS A 624 9.96 -7.80 33.11
CA LYS A 624 10.44 -9.15 32.83
C LYS A 624 9.71 -9.84 31.69
N LYS A 625 8.47 -9.45 31.39
CA LYS A 625 7.69 -10.03 30.30
C LYS A 625 8.08 -9.54 28.91
N LEU A 626 8.97 -8.54 28.79
CA LEU A 626 9.43 -8.07 27.49
C LEU A 626 9.92 -9.25 26.62
N TYR A 627 9.37 -9.34 25.41
CA TYR A 627 9.90 -10.15 24.32
C TYR A 627 10.27 -9.27 23.11
N SER A 628 9.74 -8.05 23.01
CA SER A 628 9.91 -7.15 21.87
C SER A 628 10.26 -5.73 22.31
N VAL A 629 11.39 -5.23 21.82
CA VAL A 629 11.91 -3.88 22.04
C VAL A 629 12.41 -3.36 20.70
N ASP A 630 11.82 -2.27 20.20
CA ASP A 630 12.22 -1.67 18.94
C ASP A 630 12.63 -0.19 19.11
N PHE A 631 13.89 0.09 18.80
CA PHE A 631 14.48 1.42 18.70
C PHE A 631 15.12 1.67 17.32
N HIS A 632 14.72 0.96 16.26
CA HIS A 632 15.21 1.19 14.90
C HIS A 632 15.10 2.68 14.49
N ASP A 633 16.06 3.19 13.73
CA ASP A 633 16.12 4.60 13.29
C ASP A 633 15.90 5.63 14.43
N ASN A 634 16.69 5.50 15.51
CA ASN A 634 16.75 6.47 16.60
C ASN A 634 18.13 7.16 16.65
N GLN A 635 18.42 7.91 17.72
CA GLN A 635 19.68 8.64 17.88
C GLN A 635 20.58 8.05 18.98
N ILE A 636 20.26 6.86 19.51
CA ILE A 636 20.89 6.27 20.69
C ILE A 636 22.40 6.16 20.49
N SER A 637 23.16 6.83 21.34
CA SER A 637 24.63 6.80 21.30
C SER A 637 25.24 5.69 22.17
N ASN A 638 24.51 5.28 23.22
CA ASN A 638 24.91 4.25 24.18
C ASN A 638 23.68 3.61 24.86
N ILE A 639 23.73 2.29 25.07
CA ILE A 639 22.78 1.50 25.87
C ILE A 639 23.57 0.36 26.54
N THR A 640 23.19 -0.03 27.77
CA THR A 640 23.86 -1.11 28.53
C THR A 640 22.91 -2.26 28.85
N GLU A 641 23.45 -3.41 29.28
CA GLU A 641 22.66 -4.58 29.65
C GLU A 641 21.76 -4.36 30.88
N LYS A 642 21.98 -3.26 31.63
CA LYS A 642 21.18 -2.88 32.80
C LYS A 642 19.96 -2.03 32.47
N ALA A 643 19.81 -1.60 31.22
CA ALA A 643 18.54 -1.06 30.74
C ALA A 643 17.41 -2.12 30.84
N PHE A 644 17.78 -3.41 30.89
CA PHE A 644 16.87 -4.56 30.87
C PHE A 644 16.95 -5.41 32.17
N PRO A 645 15.92 -6.22 32.48
CA PRO A 645 15.94 -7.15 33.61
C PRO A 645 17.08 -8.17 33.51
N GLU A 646 17.55 -8.73 34.63
CA GLU A 646 18.61 -9.76 34.60
C GLU A 646 18.19 -11.01 33.80
N THR A 647 16.94 -11.44 33.98
CA THR A 647 16.26 -12.56 33.31
C THR A 647 14.86 -12.13 32.85
N PHE A 648 14.41 -12.65 31.70
CA PHE A 648 13.03 -12.47 31.26
C PHE A 648 12.15 -13.65 31.70
N GLU A 649 10.88 -13.35 31.94
CA GLU A 649 9.80 -14.26 32.35
C GLU A 649 8.63 -14.06 31.37
N ASN A 650 8.94 -14.12 30.07
CA ASN A 650 8.01 -13.97 28.95
C ASN A 650 7.47 -15.34 28.49
N ASP A 651 6.38 -15.33 27.71
CA ASP A 651 5.66 -16.54 27.28
C ASP A 651 6.41 -17.35 26.18
N TYR A 652 7.65 -16.99 25.84
CA TYR A 652 8.48 -17.64 24.84
C TYR A 652 9.53 -18.56 25.50
N ASP A 653 10.80 -18.13 25.57
CA ASP A 653 11.94 -18.92 26.06
C ASP A 653 12.88 -18.13 27.00
N GLY A 654 12.45 -16.95 27.46
CA GLY A 654 13.19 -16.16 28.47
C GLY A 654 14.29 -15.25 27.90
N VAL A 655 14.27 -14.95 26.60
CA VAL A 655 15.04 -13.86 25.96
C VAL A 655 14.14 -12.93 25.16
N LEU A 656 14.66 -11.76 24.75
CA LEU A 656 14.02 -10.90 23.77
C LEU A 656 14.05 -11.58 22.39
N HIS A 657 12.88 -11.77 21.78
CA HIS A 657 12.73 -12.23 20.40
C HIS A 657 12.99 -11.10 19.41
N LYS A 658 12.66 -9.85 19.79
CA LYS A 658 13.06 -8.64 19.07
C LYS A 658 13.78 -7.66 20.00
N LEU A 659 15.00 -7.27 19.62
CA LEU A 659 15.76 -6.15 20.16
C LEU A 659 16.42 -5.44 18.97
N ASP A 660 15.65 -4.58 18.29
CA ASP A 660 16.18 -3.82 17.16
C ASP A 660 16.84 -2.53 17.66
N LEU A 661 18.12 -2.39 17.34
CA LEU A 661 18.96 -1.21 17.62
C LEU A 661 19.58 -0.65 16.34
N THR A 662 19.21 -1.17 15.15
CA THR A 662 19.77 -0.75 13.87
C THR A 662 19.50 0.73 13.58
N LEU A 663 20.36 1.35 12.78
CA LEU A 663 20.28 2.77 12.42
C LEU A 663 20.21 3.71 13.66
N ASN A 664 21.02 3.42 14.67
CA ASN A 664 21.29 4.33 15.79
C ASN A 664 22.71 4.92 15.70
N ASN A 665 23.13 5.66 16.71
CA ASN A 665 24.47 6.25 16.81
C ASN A 665 25.43 5.42 17.69
N ILE A 666 25.15 4.13 17.95
CA ILE A 666 25.93 3.28 18.85
C ILE A 666 27.23 2.86 18.15
N LYS A 667 28.40 3.16 18.74
CA LYS A 667 29.70 2.94 18.07
C LYS A 667 30.08 1.46 17.93
N VAL A 668 29.77 0.67 18.95
CA VAL A 668 29.77 -0.79 18.97
C VAL A 668 28.71 -1.17 19.99
N VAL A 669 27.68 -1.91 19.58
CA VAL A 669 26.65 -2.41 20.51
C VAL A 669 27.30 -3.40 21.47
N ASP A 670 27.08 -3.26 22.78
CA ASP A 670 27.80 -4.07 23.77
C ASP A 670 27.38 -5.56 23.65
N PRO A 671 28.33 -6.50 23.55
CA PRO A 671 28.02 -7.93 23.60
C PRO A 671 27.28 -8.39 24.86
N ALA A 672 27.13 -7.59 25.91
CA ALA A 672 26.24 -7.84 27.04
C ALA A 672 24.77 -7.49 26.73
N VAL A 673 24.51 -6.41 25.98
CA VAL A 673 23.18 -6.03 25.46
C VAL A 673 22.68 -7.09 24.49
N MET A 674 23.50 -7.47 23.50
CA MET A 674 23.15 -8.49 22.49
C MET A 674 22.66 -9.82 23.11
N LYS A 675 23.17 -10.19 24.30
CA LYS A 675 22.79 -11.42 25.01
C LYS A 675 21.43 -11.36 25.72
N LYS A 676 20.77 -10.20 25.74
CA LYS A 676 19.38 -10.09 26.20
C LYS A 676 18.38 -10.65 25.17
N SER A 677 18.82 -10.84 23.92
CA SER A 677 18.01 -11.28 22.79
C SER A 677 18.56 -12.54 22.12
N ASP A 678 17.74 -13.25 21.33
CA ASP A 678 18.27 -14.27 20.42
C ASP A 678 19.03 -13.62 19.24
N THR A 679 20.36 -13.67 19.33
CA THR A 679 21.31 -13.23 18.29
C THR A 679 21.31 -14.08 17.00
N ALA A 680 20.53 -15.16 16.90
CA ALA A 680 20.34 -15.85 15.62
C ALA A 680 19.40 -15.06 14.69
N ILE A 681 18.30 -14.55 15.25
CA ILE A 681 17.29 -13.77 14.52
C ILE A 681 17.56 -12.26 14.56
N ASN A 682 18.00 -11.70 15.69
CA ASN A 682 18.25 -10.27 15.85
C ASN A 682 19.52 -9.79 15.15
N LYS A 683 19.48 -8.56 14.63
CA LYS A 683 20.59 -7.83 14.01
C LYS A 683 20.68 -6.44 14.64
N PHE A 684 21.89 -5.89 14.75
CA PHE A 684 22.17 -4.63 15.45
C PHE A 684 22.94 -3.61 14.58
N TYR A 685 23.27 -3.97 13.35
CA TYR A 685 23.99 -3.13 12.39
C TYR A 685 23.28 -3.12 11.03
N PRO A 686 23.39 -2.04 10.22
CA PRO A 686 24.26 -0.87 10.37
C PRO A 686 23.88 0.10 11.51
N GLN A 687 24.82 1.00 11.81
CA GLN A 687 24.67 2.14 12.71
C GLN A 687 25.00 3.41 11.90
N LYS A 688 24.27 4.51 12.11
CA LYS A 688 24.40 5.79 11.37
C LYS A 688 25.83 6.34 11.39
N ASN A 689 26.49 6.23 12.55
CA ASN A 689 27.89 6.65 12.74
C ASN A 689 28.91 5.92 11.85
N ALA A 690 28.53 4.81 11.19
CA ALA A 690 29.39 4.08 10.25
C ALA A 690 29.72 4.91 8.99
N MET A 691 28.90 5.93 8.67
CA MET A 691 29.22 6.95 7.67
C MET A 691 30.35 7.88 8.08
N ASN A 692 30.63 8.06 9.38
CA ASN A 692 31.63 9.00 9.87
C ASN A 692 31.46 10.43 9.29
N LEU A 693 30.20 10.90 9.19
CA LEU A 693 29.84 12.22 8.67
C LEU A 693 30.26 13.32 9.64
N GLU A 694 31.31 14.06 9.28
CA GLU A 694 31.93 15.09 10.12
C GLU A 694 31.92 16.48 9.45
N LEU A 695 31.54 17.53 10.21
CA LEU A 695 31.77 18.94 9.90
C LEU A 695 33.12 19.41 10.48
N LYS A 696 33.83 20.26 9.72
CA LYS A 696 35.09 20.90 10.14
C LYS A 696 35.11 22.37 9.72
N GLU A 697 35.62 23.24 10.58
CA GLU A 697 35.81 24.65 10.25
C GLU A 697 37.10 24.82 9.42
N ASP A 698 37.02 25.47 8.26
CA ASP A 698 38.18 25.76 7.42
C ASP A 698 38.82 27.12 7.80
N ASN A 699 38.01 28.18 7.93
CA ASN A 699 38.48 29.55 8.24
C ASN A 699 37.42 30.56 8.73
N GLY A 700 36.69 30.28 9.82
CA GLY A 700 35.79 31.24 10.50
C GLY A 700 34.47 31.60 9.81
N GLN A 701 34.38 31.38 8.49
CA GLN A 701 33.14 31.49 7.71
C GLN A 701 32.94 30.35 6.71
N LYS A 702 33.97 29.54 6.44
CA LYS A 702 33.85 28.34 5.60
C LYS A 702 33.86 27.08 6.46
N ILE A 703 32.94 26.16 6.14
CA ILE A 703 32.81 24.84 6.75
C ILE A 703 33.03 23.79 5.64
N SER A 704 33.90 22.82 5.88
CA SER A 704 34.03 21.61 5.07
C SER A 704 33.32 20.43 5.73
N TRP A 705 32.89 19.46 4.92
CA TRP A 705 32.26 18.23 5.39
C TRP A 705 32.78 17.00 4.66
N SER A 706 32.75 15.85 5.32
CA SER A 706 33.32 14.59 4.81
C SER A 706 32.67 13.36 5.45
N GLN A 707 32.54 12.27 4.69
CA GLN A 707 32.02 10.96 5.14
C GLN A 707 32.79 9.79 4.51
N ASP A 708 32.86 8.64 5.20
CA ASP A 708 33.56 7.41 4.81
C ASP A 708 32.67 6.38 4.07
N LEU A 709 31.35 6.61 4.04
CA LEU A 709 30.31 5.86 3.32
C LEU A 709 29.21 6.82 2.87
N SER A 710 28.41 6.42 1.88
CA SER A 710 27.17 7.10 1.50
C SER A 710 26.00 6.77 2.45
N VAL A 711 24.91 7.53 2.39
CA VAL A 711 23.63 7.19 3.02
C VAL A 711 23.08 5.90 2.40
N LEU A 712 23.25 5.74 1.07
CA LEU A 712 22.87 4.53 0.32
C LEU A 712 23.67 3.30 0.75
N ASP A 713 24.93 3.43 1.19
CA ASP A 713 25.70 2.31 1.74
C ASP A 713 25.09 1.76 3.03
N LEU A 714 24.53 2.63 3.89
CA LEU A 714 23.79 2.17 5.08
C LEU A 714 22.50 1.46 4.68
N ALA A 715 21.76 2.02 3.71
CA ALA A 715 20.54 1.43 3.20
C ALA A 715 20.80 0.03 2.59
N PHE A 716 21.80 -0.08 1.73
CA PHE A 716 22.21 -1.33 1.09
C PHE A 716 22.76 -2.34 2.10
N TRP A 717 23.56 -1.92 3.09
CA TRP A 717 24.00 -2.79 4.19
C TRP A 717 22.79 -3.37 4.91
N PHE A 718 21.85 -2.51 5.36
CA PHE A 718 20.63 -2.94 6.05
C PHE A 718 19.83 -3.94 5.21
N ASP A 719 19.50 -3.60 3.96
CA ASP A 719 18.72 -4.46 3.05
C ASP A 719 19.40 -5.83 2.80
N LYS A 720 20.75 -5.88 2.76
CA LYS A 720 21.48 -7.15 2.61
C LYS A 720 21.62 -7.95 3.91
N THR A 721 21.36 -7.37 5.08
CA THR A 721 21.45 -8.06 6.39
C THR A 721 20.12 -8.25 7.12
N ALA A 722 19.02 -7.67 6.65
CA ALA A 722 17.69 -7.74 7.29
C ALA A 722 17.11 -9.16 7.43
N SER A 723 17.57 -10.15 6.65
CA SER A 723 17.15 -11.55 6.82
C SER A 723 17.82 -12.21 8.02
N ASP A 724 17.00 -12.87 8.84
CA ASP A 724 17.36 -13.92 9.79
C ASP A 724 18.56 -14.81 9.35
N LYS A 725 18.52 -15.32 8.11
CA LYS A 725 19.51 -16.25 7.53
C LYS A 725 20.79 -15.55 7.08
N ALA A 726 20.80 -14.23 6.93
CA ALA A 726 22.00 -13.48 6.59
C ALA A 726 22.96 -13.45 7.79
N ARG A 727 24.26 -13.63 7.51
CA ARG A 727 25.30 -13.34 8.52
C ARG A 727 25.32 -11.83 8.71
N GLU A 728 25.10 -11.40 9.94
CA GLU A 728 25.31 -10.01 10.34
C GLU A 728 26.69 -9.50 9.92
N ILE A 729 26.69 -8.28 9.39
CA ILE A 729 27.87 -7.50 9.06
C ILE A 729 28.01 -6.48 10.19
N GLU A 730 29.01 -6.70 11.06
CA GLU A 730 29.18 -5.96 12.32
C GLU A 730 30.04 -4.69 12.17
N THR A 731 30.76 -4.53 11.05
CA THR A 731 31.78 -3.48 10.87
C THR A 731 31.87 -2.96 9.44
N VAL A 732 32.31 -1.71 9.28
CA VAL A 732 32.61 -1.08 7.98
C VAL A 732 33.64 -1.91 7.19
N GLU A 733 34.58 -2.57 7.85
CA GLU A 733 35.52 -3.47 7.17
C GLU A 733 34.91 -4.81 6.76
N ASP A 734 33.96 -5.39 7.51
CA ASP A 734 33.18 -6.56 7.04
C ASP A 734 32.27 -6.17 5.85
N TYR A 735 31.70 -4.96 5.85
CA TYR A 735 30.92 -4.42 4.73
C TYR A 735 31.78 -4.21 3.47
N LYS A 736 32.94 -3.56 3.60
CA LYS A 736 33.88 -3.35 2.48
C LYS A 736 34.54 -4.68 2.01
N ASP A 737 34.80 -5.65 2.91
CA ASP A 737 35.17 -7.03 2.54
C ASP A 737 34.00 -7.76 1.81
N MET A 738 32.73 -7.40 2.05
CA MET A 738 31.56 -7.96 1.34
C MET A 738 31.42 -7.40 -0.08
N LEU A 739 31.56 -6.08 -0.26
CA LEU A 739 31.60 -5.46 -1.59
C LEU A 739 32.77 -6.02 -2.45
N GLU A 740 33.96 -6.20 -1.87
CA GLU A 740 35.10 -6.86 -2.56
C GLU A 740 34.82 -8.33 -2.93
N GLN A 741 34.01 -9.05 -2.15
CA GLN A 741 33.67 -10.44 -2.45
C GLN A 741 32.63 -10.60 -3.57
N ASN A 742 31.78 -9.60 -3.81
CA ASN A 742 30.81 -9.58 -4.90
C ASN A 742 31.32 -8.87 -6.17
N GLY A 743 32.51 -8.25 -6.12
CA GLY A 743 33.10 -7.54 -7.26
C GLY A 743 32.70 -6.08 -7.39
N TRP A 744 32.12 -5.49 -6.33
CA TRP A 744 31.61 -4.11 -6.29
C TRP A 744 32.55 -3.12 -5.59
N LYS A 745 33.76 -3.56 -5.26
CA LYS A 745 34.73 -2.79 -4.45
C LYS A 745 35.01 -1.38 -4.97
N ASP A 746 35.15 -1.26 -6.28
CA ASP A 746 35.61 -0.06 -6.97
C ASP A 746 34.45 0.61 -7.73
N LYS A 747 33.20 0.22 -7.39
CA LYS A 747 31.94 0.86 -7.82
C LYS A 747 31.42 1.81 -6.74
N ASN A 748 30.61 2.80 -7.13
CA ASN A 748 29.70 3.45 -6.19
C ASN A 748 28.46 2.58 -5.96
N ILE A 749 27.80 2.70 -4.80
CA ILE A 749 26.65 1.87 -4.44
C ILE A 749 25.42 2.14 -5.32
N ALA A 750 25.26 3.36 -5.85
CA ALA A 750 24.27 3.66 -6.88
C ALA A 750 24.43 2.80 -8.15
N GLU A 751 25.66 2.42 -8.50
CA GLU A 751 25.97 1.53 -9.64
C GLU A 751 25.78 0.03 -9.30
N VAL A 752 25.34 -0.28 -8.07
CA VAL A 752 25.18 -1.65 -7.51
C VAL A 752 23.73 -1.94 -7.15
N MET A 753 22.93 -0.90 -6.91
CA MET A 753 21.47 -0.97 -6.82
C MET A 753 20.86 -1.14 -8.22
N ASP A 754 19.65 -1.71 -8.28
CA ASP A 754 18.97 -2.06 -9.54
C ASP A 754 18.28 -0.83 -10.15
N GLU A 755 18.06 -0.80 -11.46
CA GLU A 755 17.42 0.29 -12.24
C GLU A 755 15.93 0.53 -11.87
N LYS A 756 15.46 -0.11 -10.79
CA LYS A 756 14.11 -0.07 -10.22
C LYS A 756 14.06 0.54 -8.82
N TYR A 757 15.21 0.94 -8.27
CA TYR A 757 15.28 1.73 -7.05
C TYR A 757 15.40 3.19 -7.44
N ASP A 758 14.33 3.94 -7.20
CA ASP A 758 14.32 5.40 -7.21
C ASP A 758 14.57 5.91 -5.77
N TRP A 759 15.42 6.93 -5.60
CA TRP A 759 15.74 7.52 -4.30
C TRP A 759 15.99 9.03 -4.35
N ASP A 760 15.68 9.72 -3.26
CA ASP A 760 16.15 11.07 -2.98
C ASP A 760 17.02 11.09 -1.73
N ILE A 761 18.18 11.72 -1.81
CA ILE A 761 18.99 12.11 -0.65
C ILE A 761 18.83 13.62 -0.46
N ILE A 762 18.06 14.03 0.56
CA ILE A 762 17.89 15.44 0.92
C ILE A 762 18.99 15.78 1.94
N THR A 763 19.89 16.69 1.57
CA THR A 763 20.98 17.18 2.42
C THR A 763 20.67 18.60 2.90
N GLU A 764 20.34 18.71 4.19
CA GLU A 764 20.05 19.99 4.85
C GLU A 764 21.26 20.45 5.67
N VAL A 765 21.75 21.66 5.39
CA VAL A 765 22.61 22.41 6.32
C VAL A 765 21.70 23.11 7.32
N GLN A 766 21.79 22.70 8.59
CA GLN A 766 20.98 23.23 9.67
C GLN A 766 21.81 24.08 10.63
N LYS A 767 21.22 25.19 11.10
CA LYS A 767 21.75 26.07 12.14
C LYS A 767 20.95 25.90 13.42
N LYS A 768 21.61 25.93 14.58
CA LYS A 768 20.98 25.86 15.89
C LYS A 768 20.48 27.25 16.32
N ASN A 769 19.23 27.30 16.77
CA ASN A 769 18.56 28.48 17.29
C ASN A 769 18.87 28.69 18.79
N ALA A 770 18.46 29.84 19.32
CA ALA A 770 18.72 30.22 20.72
C ALA A 770 17.90 29.39 21.75
N ASP A 771 16.78 28.82 21.32
CA ASP A 771 15.95 27.87 22.07
C ASP A 771 16.46 26.42 21.99
N GLY A 772 17.46 26.15 21.13
CA GLY A 772 18.01 24.82 20.88
C GLY A 772 17.42 24.09 19.66
N THR A 773 16.38 24.63 19.02
CA THR A 773 15.79 24.09 17.77
C THR A 773 16.75 24.24 16.59
N TRP A 774 16.38 23.69 15.43
CA TRP A 774 17.20 23.68 14.22
C TRP A 774 16.47 24.27 13.02
N GLU A 775 17.06 25.31 12.43
CA GLU A 775 16.61 25.97 11.21
C GLU A 775 17.42 25.45 10.01
N THR A 776 16.77 25.02 8.93
CA THR A 776 17.45 24.66 7.67
C THR A 776 17.80 25.91 6.88
N VAL A 777 19.10 26.17 6.70
CA VAL A 777 19.62 27.40 6.04
C VAL A 777 20.12 27.16 4.62
N LYS A 778 20.26 25.89 4.21
CA LYS A 778 20.47 25.44 2.84
C LYS A 778 19.99 24.00 2.70
N GLU A 779 19.38 23.68 1.58
CA GLU A 779 18.96 22.32 1.23
C GLU A 779 19.45 22.01 -0.20
N ASP A 780 19.87 20.76 -0.42
CA ASP A 780 20.19 20.20 -1.74
C ASP A 780 19.59 18.79 -1.82
N THR A 781 18.98 18.43 -2.95
CA THR A 781 18.39 17.10 -3.15
C THR A 781 19.07 16.37 -4.31
N GLU A 782 19.59 15.17 -4.04
CA GLU A 782 20.21 14.29 -5.03
C GLU A 782 19.27 13.12 -5.35
N THR A 783 18.64 13.14 -6.53
CA THR A 783 17.74 12.07 -7.01
C THR A 783 18.48 11.10 -7.94
N ASP A 784 18.41 9.80 -7.67
CA ASP A 784 18.98 8.70 -8.48
C ASP A 784 20.48 8.80 -8.83
N GLN A 785 21.22 9.70 -8.17
CA GLN A 785 22.64 9.96 -8.43
C GLN A 785 23.57 9.42 -7.34
N ALA A 786 24.87 9.47 -7.64
CA ALA A 786 25.95 9.19 -6.72
C ALA A 786 26.18 10.38 -5.75
N GLU A 787 25.90 10.16 -4.46
CA GLU A 787 26.14 11.14 -3.38
C GLU A 787 27.60 11.62 -3.33
N GLU A 788 27.82 12.94 -3.21
CA GLU A 788 29.17 13.44 -2.89
C GLU A 788 29.59 13.02 -1.46
N LEU A 789 30.75 12.39 -1.31
CA LEU A 789 31.27 11.95 0.01
C LEU A 789 32.05 13.06 0.76
N LYS A 790 32.08 14.27 0.23
CA LYS A 790 32.71 15.45 0.84
C LYS A 790 32.22 16.71 0.13
N GLY A 791 32.17 17.82 0.85
CA GLY A 791 31.81 19.12 0.27
C GLY A 791 32.24 20.28 1.16
N ASN A 792 31.74 21.47 0.84
CA ASN A 792 32.03 22.68 1.59
C ASN A 792 30.96 23.75 1.33
N PHE A 793 30.68 24.57 2.33
CA PHE A 793 29.76 25.70 2.24
C PHE A 793 30.27 26.88 3.08
N SER A 794 29.74 28.07 2.81
CA SER A 794 30.05 29.29 3.56
C SER A 794 28.86 29.71 4.41
N VAL A 795 29.12 30.14 5.64
CA VAL A 795 28.13 30.68 6.58
C VAL A 795 28.39 32.17 6.79
N SER A 796 27.34 32.98 6.58
CA SER A 796 27.38 34.44 6.80
C SER A 796 27.27 34.80 8.28
N ASN A 797 26.52 34.00 9.04
CA ASN A 797 26.22 34.19 10.45
C ASN A 797 27.05 33.25 11.32
N LEU A 798 27.43 33.72 12.52
CA LEU A 798 27.98 32.86 13.56
C LEU A 798 26.89 31.98 14.18
N GLY A 799 27.27 30.85 14.76
CA GLY A 799 26.35 29.93 15.41
C GLY A 799 26.86 28.48 15.38
N THR A 800 26.02 27.56 15.85
CA THR A 800 26.26 26.13 15.78
C THR A 800 25.57 25.54 14.57
N TYR A 801 26.27 24.69 13.81
CA TYR A 801 25.80 24.08 12.56
C TYR A 801 25.86 22.55 12.63
N ARG A 802 24.97 21.88 11.89
CA ARG A 802 25.03 20.44 11.57
C ARG A 802 24.59 20.21 10.13
N ILE A 803 24.91 19.05 9.57
CA ILE A 803 24.22 18.48 8.41
C ILE A 803 23.20 17.46 8.92
N LYS A 804 22.01 17.48 8.32
CA LYS A 804 21.01 16.41 8.34
C LYS A 804 20.94 15.83 6.93
N LYS A 805 20.95 14.49 6.79
CA LYS A 805 20.68 13.79 5.53
C LYS A 805 19.49 12.85 5.70
N VAL A 806 18.46 13.05 4.89
CA VAL A 806 17.26 12.20 4.83
C VAL A 806 17.34 11.33 3.59
N LEU A 807 17.10 10.03 3.75
CA LEU A 807 16.89 9.12 2.61
C LEU A 807 15.40 8.85 2.44
N ASN A 808 14.87 9.20 1.26
CA ASN A 808 13.61 8.68 0.75
C ASN A 808 13.93 7.67 -0.36
N ALA A 809 13.24 6.53 -0.41
CA ALA A 809 13.43 5.54 -1.46
C ALA A 809 12.12 4.83 -1.82
N THR A 810 12.00 4.39 -3.07
CA THR A 810 10.81 3.72 -3.56
C THR A 810 10.66 2.31 -3.01
N LEU A 811 9.61 2.11 -2.21
CA LEU A 811 9.17 0.87 -1.61
C LEU A 811 7.75 0.57 -2.10
N ASN A 812 7.52 -0.66 -2.57
CA ASN A 812 6.22 -1.12 -3.10
C ASN A 812 5.61 -0.20 -4.19
N GLY A 813 6.45 0.52 -4.95
CA GLY A 813 6.01 1.44 -6.01
C GLY A 813 5.74 2.89 -5.56
N THR A 814 6.02 3.24 -4.30
CA THR A 814 5.88 4.61 -3.78
C THR A 814 7.15 5.07 -3.07
N LYS A 815 7.58 6.32 -3.23
CA LYS A 815 8.75 6.86 -2.53
C LYS A 815 8.42 7.13 -1.06
N GLN A 816 9.19 6.54 -0.14
CA GLN A 816 8.91 6.55 1.29
C GLN A 816 10.15 6.89 2.13
N TYR A 817 9.93 7.51 3.29
CA TYR A 817 10.99 7.81 4.26
C TYR A 817 11.66 6.53 4.78
N ARG A 818 12.99 6.46 4.67
CA ARG A 818 13.81 5.33 5.13
C ARG A 818 14.41 5.63 6.51
N PHE A 819 15.30 6.61 6.61
CA PHE A 819 15.99 7.01 7.85
C PHE A 819 16.69 8.39 7.73
N THR A 820 17.07 8.97 8.87
CA THR A 820 17.76 10.28 8.97
C THR A 820 19.11 10.18 9.66
N VAL A 821 20.17 10.69 9.01
CA VAL A 821 21.55 10.75 9.55
C VAL A 821 21.91 12.20 9.89
N TYR A 822 22.66 12.41 10.97
CA TYR A 822 23.20 13.71 11.36
C TYR A 822 24.73 13.71 11.44
N SER A 823 25.35 14.87 11.17
CA SER A 823 26.76 15.11 11.49
C SER A 823 26.98 15.40 12.98
N ASN A 824 28.24 15.58 13.39
CA ASN A 824 28.51 16.34 14.62
C ASN A 824 27.99 17.78 14.52
N GLU A 825 27.67 18.38 15.68
CA GLU A 825 27.53 19.82 15.80
C GLU A 825 28.90 20.51 15.68
N LEU A 826 28.94 21.69 15.05
CA LEU A 826 30.13 22.53 14.91
C LEU A 826 29.77 23.99 15.23
N ALA A 827 30.36 24.55 16.29
CA ALA A 827 30.22 25.97 16.62
C ALA A 827 31.27 26.82 15.87
N VAL A 828 30.81 27.80 15.10
CA VAL A 828 31.65 28.73 14.32
C VAL A 828 31.62 30.12 14.97
N SER A 829 32.81 30.72 15.12
CA SER A 829 33.01 31.99 15.82
C SER A 829 33.93 32.95 15.05
N LYS A 830 33.88 34.25 15.36
CA LYS A 830 34.76 35.25 14.73
C LYS A 830 36.24 34.95 15.04
N ASN A 831 37.06 35.02 14.01
CA ASN A 831 38.52 34.86 14.12
C ASN A 831 39.19 36.14 14.65
N ASP A 832 39.03 36.40 15.94
CA ASP A 832 39.85 37.36 16.69
C ASP A 832 41.05 36.62 17.33
N ASP A 833 42.25 36.91 16.80
CA ASP A 833 43.58 36.52 17.29
C ASP A 833 43.79 35.11 17.90
N LYS A 834 44.00 34.09 17.04
CA LYS A 834 44.73 32.87 17.39
C LYS A 834 45.93 32.61 16.48
N LYS A 835 47.08 33.17 16.87
CA LYS A 835 48.41 32.76 16.41
C LYS A 835 48.64 31.25 16.75
N PRO A 836 49.30 30.46 15.90
CA PRO A 836 49.37 29.00 16.08
C PRO A 836 50.30 28.59 17.24
N SER A 837 49.72 28.07 18.32
CA SER A 837 50.46 27.60 19.49
C SER A 837 50.77 26.09 19.46
N ASN A 838 51.91 25.73 18.87
CA ASN A 838 52.56 24.46 19.20
C ASN A 838 53.22 24.57 20.60
N THR A 839 52.70 23.90 21.63
CA THR A 839 53.51 23.20 22.66
C THR A 839 52.65 22.49 23.72
N THR A 840 53.22 21.43 24.30
CA THR A 840 52.72 20.74 25.50
C THR A 840 53.22 21.39 26.79
N ALA A 841 52.34 21.60 27.78
CA ALA A 841 52.68 21.56 29.20
C ALA A 841 51.42 21.33 30.06
N GLU A 842 51.61 20.78 31.27
CA GLU A 842 50.58 20.70 32.32
C GLU A 842 50.67 21.94 33.22
N GLN A 843 49.55 22.44 33.77
CA GLN A 843 49.40 22.59 35.24
C GLN A 843 48.00 23.02 35.73
N LYS A 844 47.71 22.49 36.93
CA LYS A 844 46.73 22.90 37.96
C LYS A 844 46.04 24.28 37.84
N PRO A 845 44.72 24.37 38.15
CA PRO A 845 44.12 25.56 38.73
C PRO A 845 44.39 25.65 40.25
N SER A 846 44.34 26.87 40.78
CA SER A 846 44.34 27.15 42.23
C SER A 846 43.15 28.04 42.63
N SER A 847 42.81 27.94 43.92
CA SER A 847 41.87 28.75 44.70
C SER A 847 42.06 30.28 44.55
N ALA A 848 41.11 31.15 44.92
CA ALA A 848 40.11 30.98 45.98
C ALA A 848 38.87 31.91 45.89
N THR A 849 37.78 31.47 46.54
CA THR A 849 36.75 32.25 47.30
C THR A 849 35.91 33.34 46.59
N THR A 850 34.66 33.63 46.99
CA THR A 850 33.91 33.28 48.23
C THR A 850 32.40 33.16 47.98
N GLU A 851 31.75 32.14 48.59
CA GLU A 851 30.37 32.09 49.15
C GLU A 851 29.13 32.56 48.34
N GLN A 852 27.93 31.98 48.48
CA GLN A 852 27.34 31.22 49.60
C GLN A 852 26.82 29.79 49.24
N LYS A 853 26.34 29.07 50.27
CA LYS A 853 25.77 27.69 50.30
C LYS A 853 24.45 27.74 51.14
N PRO A 854 23.67 26.66 51.40
CA PRO A 854 23.76 25.24 51.02
C PRO A 854 23.04 24.96 49.67
N SER A 855 22.78 23.74 49.19
CA SER A 855 22.93 22.34 49.66
C SER A 855 23.23 21.41 48.44
N ASP A 856 23.37 20.07 48.46
CA ASP A 856 23.63 19.09 49.53
C ASP A 856 24.47 17.88 48.99
N THR A 857 24.29 16.64 49.50
CA THR A 857 25.09 15.46 49.11
C THR A 857 24.69 14.73 47.84
N THR A 858 25.57 14.75 46.83
CA THR A 858 25.67 13.75 45.76
C THR A 858 27.07 13.15 45.71
N THR A 859 27.20 11.86 46.05
CA THR A 859 28.51 11.16 46.08
C THR A 859 28.95 10.74 44.68
N THR A 860 29.62 11.62 43.95
CA THR A 860 30.16 11.33 42.61
C THR A 860 31.36 10.38 42.68
N GLN A 861 31.12 9.07 42.49
CA GLN A 861 32.21 8.13 42.23
C GLN A 861 32.87 8.45 40.88
N LYS A 862 34.13 8.84 40.96
CA LYS A 862 35.02 9.22 39.86
C LYS A 862 35.17 8.09 38.83
N LEU A 863 34.50 8.19 37.68
CA LEU A 863 34.63 7.22 36.59
C LEU A 863 36.10 7.04 36.16
N SER A 864 36.59 5.81 36.23
CA SER A 864 37.93 5.45 35.76
C SER A 864 37.95 5.29 34.24
N THR A 865 38.30 6.37 33.52
CA THR A 865 38.46 6.37 32.06
C THR A 865 39.55 5.40 31.61
N THR A 866 39.15 4.19 31.20
CA THR A 866 40.09 3.18 30.69
C THR A 866 40.53 3.55 29.29
N THR A 867 41.68 4.23 29.19
CA THR A 867 42.20 4.83 27.95
C THR A 867 42.38 3.81 26.82
N VAL A 868 42.19 4.24 25.57
CA VAL A 868 42.36 3.45 24.34
C VAL A 868 43.83 3.01 24.11
N LYS A 869 44.30 2.01 24.87
CA LYS A 869 45.70 1.51 24.86
C LYS A 869 45.87 0.00 24.68
N ASP A 870 44.80 -0.80 24.76
CA ASP A 870 44.89 -2.28 24.82
C ASP A 870 44.44 -3.05 23.56
N ILE A 871 43.86 -2.39 22.55
CA ILE A 871 43.48 -3.06 21.29
C ILE A 871 44.74 -3.44 20.48
N LEU A 872 44.94 -4.74 20.25
CA LEU A 872 46.04 -5.27 19.45
C LEU A 872 45.76 -5.15 17.95
N LYS A 873 46.52 -4.29 17.25
CA LYS A 873 46.39 -4.07 15.79
C LYS A 873 46.54 -5.39 14.98
N LYS A 874 45.70 -5.52 13.94
CA LYS A 874 45.61 -6.62 12.96
C LYS A 874 47.01 -7.02 12.43
N VAL A 875 47.31 -8.32 12.41
CA VAL A 875 48.64 -8.82 11.94
C VAL A 875 48.77 -8.64 10.43
N SER A 876 49.77 -7.86 9.99
CA SER A 876 49.96 -7.46 8.59
C SER A 876 51.25 -8.02 7.96
N LYS A 877 51.38 -7.87 6.63
CA LYS A 877 52.47 -8.40 5.78
C LYS A 877 52.78 -9.89 6.01
N ILE A 878 51.72 -10.72 6.06
CA ILE A 878 51.85 -12.19 6.16
C ILE A 878 52.37 -12.78 4.83
N ASN A 879 53.48 -13.50 4.90
CA ASN A 879 54.13 -14.17 3.77
C ASN A 879 54.32 -15.67 4.02
N LEU A 880 54.28 -16.47 2.93
CA LEU A 880 54.41 -17.93 2.96
C LEU A 880 55.53 -18.38 2.00
N GLN A 881 56.50 -19.15 2.51
CA GLN A 881 57.65 -19.67 1.76
C GLN A 881 57.70 -21.20 1.87
N ASN A 882 57.72 -21.91 0.73
CA ASN A 882 57.99 -23.36 0.70
C ASN A 882 59.46 -23.64 1.04
N LEU A 883 59.72 -24.68 1.83
CA LEU A 883 61.05 -25.12 2.24
C LEU A 883 61.23 -26.63 2.03
N LYS A 884 62.49 -27.06 1.83
CA LYS A 884 62.89 -28.48 1.68
C LYS A 884 62.32 -29.37 2.80
N LYS A 885 62.05 -30.65 2.47
CA LYS A 885 61.46 -31.67 3.36
C LYS A 885 60.01 -31.36 3.81
N ARG A 886 59.16 -30.87 2.88
CA ARG A 886 57.71 -30.61 3.05
C ARG A 886 57.38 -29.68 4.24
N LYS A 887 58.01 -28.50 4.25
CA LYS A 887 57.86 -27.47 5.29
C LYS A 887 57.39 -26.14 4.67
N VAL A 888 56.66 -25.33 5.42
CA VAL A 888 56.32 -23.94 5.06
C VAL A 888 56.80 -23.01 6.16
N ARG A 889 57.55 -21.97 5.81
CA ARG A 889 57.84 -20.83 6.69
C ARG A 889 56.75 -19.78 6.49
N ILE A 890 56.15 -19.35 7.59
CA ILE A 890 55.18 -18.26 7.69
C ILE A 890 55.89 -17.10 8.41
N THR A 891 55.84 -15.88 7.86
CA THR A 891 56.39 -14.66 8.47
C THR A 891 55.34 -13.54 8.46
N TRP A 892 55.49 -12.54 9.33
CA TRP A 892 54.57 -11.39 9.45
C TRP A 892 55.28 -10.13 9.99
N LYS A 893 54.64 -8.96 9.93
CA LYS A 893 55.15 -7.72 10.58
C LYS A 893 54.93 -7.78 12.10
N LYS A 894 55.89 -7.27 12.88
CA LYS A 894 55.76 -7.14 14.35
C LYS A 894 54.57 -6.24 14.72
N VAL A 895 53.74 -6.71 15.65
CA VAL A 895 52.67 -5.91 16.27
C VAL A 895 53.20 -5.25 17.56
N LYS A 896 52.94 -3.95 17.73
CA LYS A 896 53.26 -3.19 18.97
C LYS A 896 52.37 -3.70 20.11
N ASN A 897 52.88 -3.72 21.34
CA ASN A 897 52.17 -4.17 22.57
C ASN A 897 51.71 -5.65 22.64
N ALA A 898 51.95 -6.47 21.60
CA ALA A 898 51.72 -7.92 21.70
C ALA A 898 52.75 -8.61 22.63
N ASP A 899 52.40 -9.77 23.17
CA ASP A 899 53.32 -10.69 23.88
C ASP A 899 53.69 -11.90 23.02
N GLY A 900 52.86 -12.23 22.03
CA GLY A 900 53.08 -13.34 21.12
C GLY A 900 52.03 -13.42 20.02
N TYR A 901 52.04 -14.53 19.29
CA TYR A 901 51.15 -14.76 18.14
C TYR A 901 50.57 -16.17 18.15
N GLN A 902 49.41 -16.35 17.53
CA GLN A 902 48.81 -17.65 17.24
C GLN A 902 48.70 -17.85 15.72
N VAL A 903 49.29 -18.93 15.22
CA VAL A 903 49.23 -19.34 13.81
C VAL A 903 48.17 -20.44 13.67
N TYR A 904 47.22 -20.24 12.78
CA TYR A 904 46.13 -21.17 12.45
C TYR A 904 46.24 -21.66 11.01
N ARG A 905 45.73 -22.87 10.73
CA ARG A 905 45.80 -23.53 9.42
C ARG A 905 44.50 -24.27 9.05
N ALA A 906 44.10 -24.17 7.78
CA ALA A 906 43.02 -24.96 7.16
C ALA A 906 43.48 -25.66 5.87
N THR A 907 42.65 -26.57 5.34
CA THR A 907 42.88 -27.29 4.07
C THR A 907 41.81 -27.04 2.99
N LYS A 908 40.85 -26.15 3.26
CA LYS A 908 39.89 -25.55 2.31
C LYS A 908 39.88 -24.03 2.60
N LYS A 909 39.62 -23.16 1.60
CA LYS A 909 39.65 -21.67 1.74
C LYS A 909 38.82 -21.19 2.96
N ASN A 910 37.60 -21.72 3.05
CA ASN A 910 36.59 -21.38 4.07
C ASN A 910 36.39 -22.51 5.12
N GLY A 911 37.30 -23.49 5.21
CA GLY A 911 37.16 -24.62 6.16
C GLY A 911 37.62 -24.29 7.58
N LYS A 912 37.13 -25.04 8.59
CA LYS A 912 37.46 -24.86 10.03
C LYS A 912 38.98 -24.83 10.27
N TYR A 913 39.48 -23.65 10.66
CA TYR A 913 40.91 -23.41 10.91
C TYR A 913 41.33 -23.97 12.27
N LYS A 914 42.31 -24.87 12.30
CA LYS A 914 42.89 -25.40 13.55
C LYS A 914 44.15 -24.60 13.95
N LEU A 915 44.32 -24.34 15.24
CA LEU A 915 45.54 -23.76 15.80
C LEU A 915 46.72 -24.71 15.54
N VAL A 916 47.82 -24.23 14.95
CA VAL A 916 49.03 -25.04 14.69
C VAL A 916 50.25 -24.61 15.51
N LYS A 917 50.32 -23.35 15.95
CA LYS A 917 51.35 -22.91 16.91
C LYS A 917 50.93 -21.67 17.70
N VAL A 918 51.23 -21.68 19.00
CA VAL A 918 51.40 -20.47 19.80
C VAL A 918 52.89 -20.11 19.81
N VAL A 919 53.22 -18.88 19.42
CA VAL A 919 54.58 -18.33 19.36
C VAL A 919 54.71 -17.31 20.49
N LYS A 920 55.47 -17.69 21.55
CA LYS A 920 55.76 -16.80 22.69
C LYS A 920 56.86 -15.80 22.33
N GLY A 921 56.68 -14.52 22.66
CA GLY A 921 57.65 -13.43 22.50
C GLY A 921 57.44 -12.62 21.21
N ASN A 922 57.14 -11.32 21.35
CA ASN A 922 56.72 -10.46 20.24
C ASN A 922 57.78 -10.19 19.14
N LYS A 923 59.07 -10.37 19.44
CA LYS A 923 60.16 -10.34 18.45
C LYS A 923 60.14 -11.56 17.50
N LYS A 924 59.49 -12.67 17.89
CA LYS A 924 59.44 -13.91 17.08
C LYS A 924 58.29 -13.86 16.06
N VAL A 925 58.52 -13.13 14.97
CA VAL A 925 57.54 -12.89 13.89
C VAL A 925 57.57 -13.92 12.77
N SER A 926 57.95 -15.16 13.09
CA SER A 926 57.94 -16.27 12.13
C SER A 926 57.67 -17.63 12.80
N TYR A 927 57.18 -18.57 12.00
CA TYR A 927 56.97 -19.97 12.37
C TYR A 927 57.21 -20.87 11.15
N THR A 928 57.69 -22.10 11.35
CA THR A 928 57.81 -23.10 10.27
C THR A 928 56.90 -24.29 10.56
N ASN A 929 55.84 -24.44 9.77
CA ASN A 929 54.97 -25.61 9.81
C ASN A 929 55.67 -26.79 9.12
N THR A 930 55.79 -27.92 9.81
CA THR A 930 56.43 -29.15 9.32
C THR A 930 55.40 -30.27 9.06
N LYS A 931 55.88 -31.44 8.60
CA LYS A 931 55.08 -32.67 8.37
C LYS A 931 53.84 -32.44 7.47
N LEU A 932 53.97 -31.67 6.39
CA LEU A 932 52.88 -31.37 5.45
C LEU A 932 52.76 -32.44 4.35
N LYS A 933 51.55 -32.69 3.83
CA LYS A 933 51.32 -33.62 2.71
C LYS A 933 51.72 -32.95 1.39
N LYS A 934 52.46 -33.68 0.53
CA LYS A 934 52.81 -33.29 -0.86
C LYS A 934 51.54 -33.00 -1.67
N ASN A 935 51.63 -32.08 -2.62
CA ASN A 935 50.55 -31.68 -3.55
C ASN A 935 49.26 -31.15 -2.88
N LYS A 936 49.25 -30.89 -1.56
CA LYS A 936 48.09 -30.33 -0.85
C LYS A 936 48.22 -28.83 -0.67
N LYS A 937 47.15 -28.08 -0.95
CA LYS A 937 47.05 -26.63 -0.67
C LYS A 937 46.67 -26.44 0.80
N TYR A 938 47.36 -25.54 1.49
CA TYR A 938 47.09 -25.15 2.88
C TYR A 938 46.87 -23.65 2.97
N TYR A 939 45.97 -23.25 3.87
CA TYR A 939 45.61 -21.86 4.12
C TYR A 939 46.03 -21.50 5.55
N TYR A 940 46.59 -20.31 5.75
CA TYR A 940 47.12 -19.83 7.02
C TYR A 940 46.57 -18.43 7.36
N LYS A 941 46.31 -18.21 8.66
CA LYS A 941 46.06 -16.89 9.25
C LYS A 941 46.75 -16.77 10.61
N VAL A 942 47.18 -15.57 10.99
CA VAL A 942 47.91 -15.30 12.24
C VAL A 942 47.22 -14.19 13.01
N ARG A 943 47.09 -14.31 14.33
CA ARG A 943 46.66 -13.21 15.21
C ARG A 943 47.67 -12.94 16.32
N ALA A 944 47.73 -11.70 16.79
CA ALA A 944 48.49 -11.33 17.97
C ALA A 944 47.73 -11.70 19.26
N TYR A 945 48.45 -11.86 20.36
CA TYR A 945 47.86 -11.93 21.70
C TYR A 945 48.69 -11.16 22.75
N ARG A 946 48.03 -10.72 23.81
CA ARG A 946 48.59 -10.08 25.01
C ARG A 946 47.99 -10.77 26.24
N THR A 947 48.74 -10.87 27.33
CA THR A 947 48.29 -11.45 28.59
C THR A 947 47.96 -10.33 29.56
N VAL A 948 46.67 -10.12 29.82
CA VAL A 948 46.16 -9.08 30.73
C VAL A 948 45.46 -9.78 31.89
N LYS A 949 45.89 -9.49 33.14
CA LYS A 949 45.39 -10.16 34.36
C LYS A 949 45.33 -11.70 34.20
N GLY A 950 46.40 -12.31 33.66
CA GLY A 950 46.50 -13.76 33.39
C GLY A 950 45.73 -14.28 32.17
N LYS A 951 44.65 -13.62 31.73
CA LYS A 951 43.85 -14.01 30.55
C LYS A 951 44.51 -13.53 29.25
N LYS A 952 44.32 -14.27 28.15
CA LYS A 952 44.85 -13.87 26.83
C LYS A 952 43.83 -13.08 26.03
N VAL A 953 44.09 -11.80 25.86
CA VAL A 953 43.38 -10.92 24.92
C VAL A 953 43.98 -11.13 23.52
N TYR A 954 43.14 -11.12 22.48
CA TYR A 954 43.51 -11.45 21.11
C TYR A 954 43.23 -10.29 20.16
N GLY A 955 44.19 -9.96 19.30
CA GLY A 955 43.96 -9.05 18.18
C GLY A 955 43.27 -9.74 17.00
N ALA A 956 42.83 -8.94 16.03
CA ALA A 956 42.24 -9.44 14.79
C ALA A 956 43.20 -10.37 14.00
N PHE A 957 42.62 -11.31 13.25
CA PHE A 957 43.37 -12.18 12.36
C PHE A 957 43.93 -11.42 11.15
N SER A 958 45.12 -11.84 10.70
CA SER A 958 45.64 -11.48 9.38
C SER A 958 44.70 -11.94 8.27
N SER A 959 44.83 -11.32 7.10
CA SER A 959 44.27 -11.87 5.86
C SER A 959 44.74 -13.33 5.64
N LYS A 960 43.86 -14.12 5.02
CA LYS A 960 44.06 -15.54 4.75
C LYS A 960 45.04 -15.66 3.57
N LYS A 961 46.23 -16.25 3.75
CA LYS A 961 47.15 -16.59 2.63
C LYS A 961 47.17 -18.11 2.40
N SER A 962 47.39 -18.55 1.17
CA SER A 962 47.45 -19.97 0.82
C SER A 962 48.75 -20.34 0.10
N ILE A 963 49.19 -21.60 0.24
CA ILE A 963 50.36 -22.13 -0.46
C ILE A 963 50.15 -23.62 -0.79
N LEU A 964 50.63 -24.02 -1.97
CA LEU A 964 50.67 -25.41 -2.43
C LEU A 964 52.02 -26.04 -2.08
N ILE A 965 52.01 -27.22 -1.45
CA ILE A 965 53.23 -27.94 -1.08
C ILE A 965 53.80 -28.65 -2.29
N LYS A 966 54.86 -28.06 -2.88
CA LYS A 966 55.70 -28.68 -3.91
C LYS A 966 56.53 -29.85 -3.31
N LYS A 967 57.18 -30.63 -4.19
CA LYS A 967 57.74 -31.98 -3.95
C LYS A 967 58.67 -32.08 -2.72
#